data_AF-A0A6B0YZD4-F1
#
_entry.id   AF-A0A6B0YZD4-F1
#
_cell.length_a   1.000
_cell.length_b   1.000
_cell.length_c   1.000
_cell.angle_alpha   90.00
_cell.angle_beta   90.00
_cell.angle_gamma   90.00
#
_symmetry.space_group_name_H-M   'P 1'
#
loop_
_entity.id
_entity.type
_entity.pdbx_description
1 polymer ?
#
loop_
_entity_poly.entity_id
_entity_poly.type
_entity_poly.pdbx_seq_one_letter_code
_entity_poly.pdbx_strand_id
1 'polypeptide(L)'
;KIEPEVQVSDDGFMFRLPQGASIEFIGEMSGEVVKERVLEGMIDSPLFGAVFRQNAYRALLLPSLGQFRRTPFWLQRLRSKDLLAIAKSFPDFPIVLESYRDALEDYMDMPGLEGVLERVQSGAIEVKFVESDVPSPVARSLEHNFIDFWMYQWDTPKAERGLQSLNIDREALAQLFRNPEAAGLLRSEAIDDVSSLAGRTAVGMRARTETELAQLLSELGDLSYDEIAERSEDGWEGWITDLESQGRAERVEFEVDGSNESRWVAASLAEEYRQAIADPCDYGAVRRVVARYLARSGPVSVGVLQARYPIASEPLRDALEEMLADSQAAKGYFRDEGVEEWLDLSTLARIQERTLSILRSEVRPSDPLRYQAAMLQLHGIVGATDDSGSDATVDALDVLQGVSIPVQHWARDVLPARVEGFKSVDLDRVVKDGEFAWVFCQGESEGARSVALVRAGDARAYLPSATVEKMLAGAEGVTAEAGRVYEFIVSEGVVDSETILAGMPGMTPSELATAIRDLALAGLITGDSWRAAMAISNSTAMRAVSPAMDSGPRNRSRHFRSRSVERRQFAHRFREAQNVLAPGVNWSATSRFSFLGPELGEAQLADKRAEALLRRHGVVTRRAIEIDQLGWDWRSIYNALNLMELRGVVRRGYFVNGLPGVQFASVEFVDTMRSAGRRDGDTVPLVVTATDPMYIFDRRLASVSNEAESGLLDFSRNSSTRVAFSGGSPVMVAYSNGARIVTGDASDAVIEEGIRALVRVIAQTSTTRRVVIGEWNGEPVIASSAAEMLSRVGFRRDYPNMVIDALNLPKTVISSQG
;
A
#
# COMPACT_ATOMS: atom_id res chain seq x y z
N LYS A 1 8.84 11.18 -39.75
CA LYS A 1 8.99 11.25 -38.28
C LYS A 1 7.84 10.44 -37.70
N ILE A 2 8.14 9.34 -37.00
CA ILE A 2 7.15 8.65 -36.18
C ILE A 2 7.12 9.43 -34.86
N GLU A 3 5.96 9.95 -34.46
CA GLU A 3 5.78 10.51 -33.12
C GLU A 3 5.24 9.39 -32.22
N PRO A 4 6.09 8.78 -31.36
CA PRO A 4 5.63 7.78 -30.41
C PRO A 4 4.74 8.43 -29.36
N GLU A 5 3.73 7.69 -28.90
CA GLU A 5 3.06 8.07 -27.66
C GLU A 5 3.97 7.65 -26.50
N VAL A 6 4.34 8.63 -25.68
CA VAL A 6 5.24 8.43 -24.54
C VAL A 6 4.49 8.66 -23.24
N GLN A 7 4.77 7.80 -22.26
CA GLN A 7 4.49 8.00 -20.85
C GLN A 7 5.77 7.90 -20.06
N VAL A 8 5.89 8.77 -19.06
CA VAL A 8 7.01 8.85 -18.13
C VAL A 8 6.49 8.63 -16.73
N SER A 9 7.23 7.86 -15.93
CA SER A 9 7.02 7.67 -14.50
C SER A 9 8.37 7.55 -13.81
N ASP A 10 8.39 7.64 -12.47
CA ASP A 10 9.61 7.45 -11.68
C ASP A 10 10.29 6.09 -11.94
N ASP A 11 9.51 5.09 -12.32
CA ASP A 11 9.96 3.71 -12.53
C ASP A 11 10.34 3.40 -14.00
N GLY A 12 10.24 4.38 -14.92
CA GLY A 12 10.69 4.25 -16.30
C GLY A 12 9.83 4.93 -17.37
N PHE A 13 10.20 4.69 -18.63
CA PHE A 13 9.55 5.22 -19.84
C PHE A 13 8.77 4.13 -20.58
N MET A 14 7.58 4.45 -21.07
CA MET A 14 6.82 3.58 -21.95
C MET A 14 6.59 4.24 -23.30
N PHE A 15 6.94 3.51 -24.38
CA PHE A 15 6.78 3.94 -25.76
C PHE A 15 5.75 3.07 -26.46
N ARG A 16 4.70 3.68 -27.03
CA ARG A 16 3.82 2.99 -27.97
C ARG A 16 4.28 3.29 -29.39
N LEU A 17 4.74 2.26 -30.07
CA LEU A 17 5.34 2.36 -31.40
C LEU A 17 4.51 1.56 -32.43
N PRO A 18 4.44 2.01 -33.70
CA PRO A 18 3.96 1.17 -34.79
C PRO A 18 4.86 -0.07 -34.97
N GLN A 19 4.29 -1.19 -35.43
CA GLN A 19 5.05 -2.41 -35.71
C GLN A 19 6.26 -2.11 -36.62
N GLY A 20 7.46 -2.52 -36.20
CA GLY A 20 8.71 -2.38 -36.94
C GLY A 20 9.61 -1.20 -36.55
N ALA A 21 9.24 -0.38 -35.56
CA ALA A 21 10.12 0.66 -35.01
C ALA A 21 11.01 0.09 -33.88
N SER A 22 12.31 0.41 -33.90
CA SER A 22 13.29 -0.02 -32.89
C SER A 22 13.48 1.02 -31.78
N ILE A 23 13.71 0.56 -30.56
CA ILE A 23 14.08 1.36 -29.38
C ILE A 23 15.59 1.35 -29.09
N GLU A 24 16.39 0.73 -29.96
CA GLU A 24 17.85 0.58 -29.75
C GLU A 24 18.60 1.91 -29.73
N PHE A 25 17.98 2.99 -30.23
CA PHE A 25 18.54 4.34 -30.19
C PHE A 25 18.86 4.83 -28.77
N ILE A 26 18.23 4.27 -27.72
CA ILE A 26 18.50 4.63 -26.32
C ILE A 26 19.94 4.27 -25.93
N GLY A 27 20.49 3.17 -26.47
CA GLY A 27 21.88 2.78 -26.20
C GLY A 27 22.92 3.65 -26.92
N GLU A 28 22.50 4.42 -27.93
CA GLU A 28 23.38 5.23 -28.78
C GLU A 28 23.38 6.72 -28.40
N MET A 29 22.52 7.14 -27.47
CA MET A 29 22.40 8.54 -27.04
C MET A 29 23.59 8.97 -26.16
N SER A 30 24.21 10.10 -26.48
CA SER A 30 25.24 10.76 -25.66
C SER A 30 24.65 11.92 -24.85
N GLY A 31 25.30 12.28 -23.74
CA GLY A 31 24.89 13.45 -22.94
C GLY A 31 24.75 14.72 -23.78
N GLU A 32 25.72 15.01 -24.65
CA GLU A 32 25.68 16.17 -25.55
C GLU A 32 24.49 16.15 -26.51
N VAL A 33 24.22 15.00 -27.15
CA VAL A 33 23.10 14.86 -28.10
C VAL A 33 21.77 15.00 -27.38
N VAL A 34 21.66 14.48 -26.16
CA VAL A 34 20.41 14.60 -25.38
C VAL A 34 20.15 16.03 -24.98
N LYS A 35 21.17 16.76 -24.54
CA LYS A 35 21.03 18.18 -24.20
C LYS A 35 20.50 19.00 -25.38
N GLU A 36 21.07 18.82 -26.57
CA GLU A 36 20.62 19.50 -27.78
C GLU A 36 19.16 19.15 -28.10
N ARG A 37 18.80 17.86 -28.04
CA ARG A 37 17.43 17.38 -28.32
C ARG A 37 16.40 17.89 -27.32
N VAL A 38 16.75 17.92 -26.04
CA VAL A 38 15.88 18.43 -24.99
C VAL A 38 15.65 19.92 -25.21
N LEU A 39 16.70 20.70 -25.47
CA LEU A 39 16.60 22.13 -25.77
C LEU A 39 15.71 22.40 -27.00
N GLU A 40 15.90 21.66 -28.10
CA GLU A 40 15.06 21.76 -29.31
C GLU A 40 13.58 21.47 -29.03
N GLY A 41 13.29 20.45 -28.23
CA GLY A 41 11.91 20.00 -27.96
C GLY A 41 11.21 20.70 -26.80
N MET A 42 11.96 21.41 -25.94
CA MET A 42 11.44 21.91 -24.67
C MET A 42 10.32 22.93 -24.84
N ILE A 43 10.46 23.87 -25.77
CA ILE A 43 9.50 24.98 -25.93
C ILE A 43 8.10 24.53 -26.37
N ASP A 44 8.02 23.36 -26.99
CA ASP A 44 6.77 22.72 -27.41
C ASP A 44 6.26 21.70 -26.39
N SER A 45 7.02 21.48 -25.31
CA SER A 45 6.62 20.56 -24.26
C SER A 45 5.47 21.13 -23.39
N PRO A 46 4.60 20.24 -22.88
CA PRO A 46 3.59 20.64 -21.90
C PRO A 46 4.19 21.18 -20.59
N LEU A 47 5.37 20.70 -20.18
CA LEU A 47 6.08 21.16 -18.98
C LEU A 47 6.44 22.64 -19.10
N PHE A 48 7.08 23.01 -20.21
CA PHE A 48 7.45 24.39 -20.48
C PHE A 48 6.23 25.32 -20.46
N GLY A 49 5.12 24.90 -21.06
CA GLY A 49 3.87 25.69 -21.01
C GLY A 49 3.32 25.90 -19.58
N ALA A 50 3.51 24.94 -18.68
CA ALA A 50 3.10 25.05 -17.28
C ALA A 50 4.03 26.00 -16.49
N VAL A 51 5.35 25.82 -16.64
CA VAL A 51 6.38 26.66 -16.01
C VAL A 51 6.29 28.10 -16.50
N PHE A 52 6.15 28.31 -17.83
CA PHE A 52 5.95 29.62 -18.43
C PHE A 52 4.74 30.36 -17.87
N ARG A 53 3.64 29.65 -17.62
CA ARG A 53 2.47 30.25 -16.99
C ARG A 53 2.74 30.67 -15.55
N GLN A 54 3.42 29.84 -14.78
CA GLN A 54 3.81 30.17 -13.40
C GLN A 54 4.70 31.41 -13.38
N ASN A 55 5.71 31.47 -14.25
CA ASN A 55 6.66 32.58 -14.29
C ASN A 55 6.03 33.85 -14.85
N ALA A 56 5.20 33.77 -15.90
CA ALA A 56 4.44 34.91 -16.41
C ALA A 56 3.44 35.46 -15.37
N TYR A 57 2.85 34.58 -14.55
CA TYR A 57 1.96 34.99 -13.46
C TYR A 57 2.74 35.65 -12.32
N ARG A 58 3.86 35.06 -11.89
CA ARG A 58 4.76 35.62 -10.84
C ARG A 58 5.33 36.97 -11.25
N ALA A 59 5.70 37.13 -12.52
CA ALA A 59 6.19 38.38 -13.08
C ALA A 59 5.09 39.44 -13.32
N LEU A 60 3.84 39.14 -12.97
CA LEU A 60 2.67 40.02 -13.14
C LEU A 60 2.43 40.45 -14.60
N LEU A 61 2.87 39.64 -15.56
CA LEU A 61 2.72 39.92 -17.00
C LEU A 61 1.37 39.49 -17.55
N LEU A 62 0.66 38.64 -16.82
CA LEU A 62 -0.71 38.27 -17.16
C LEU A 62 -1.66 39.40 -16.67
N PRO A 63 -2.43 40.03 -17.58
CA PRO A 63 -3.32 41.11 -17.19
C PRO A 63 -4.28 40.67 -16.08
N SER A 64 -4.50 41.49 -15.06
CA SER A 64 -5.50 41.25 -14.00
C SER A 64 -6.91 41.70 -14.43
N LEU A 65 -7.96 41.14 -13.82
CA LEU A 65 -9.35 41.57 -14.00
C LEU A 65 -9.76 42.78 -13.14
N GLY A 66 -8.81 43.44 -12.47
CA GLY A 66 -9.06 44.60 -11.60
C GLY A 66 -8.10 44.65 -10.41
N GLN A 67 -8.22 45.67 -9.55
CA GLN A 67 -7.20 45.97 -8.55
C GLN A 67 -7.03 44.95 -7.40
N PHE A 68 -7.93 43.97 -7.16
CA PHE A 68 -7.78 43.04 -6.01
C PHE A 68 -8.39 41.63 -6.18
N ARG A 69 -8.58 41.09 -7.40
CA ARG A 69 -9.12 39.72 -7.59
C ARG A 69 -8.14 38.81 -8.31
N ARG A 70 -7.86 37.63 -7.73
CA ARG A 70 -7.09 36.56 -8.39
C ARG A 70 -7.77 36.15 -9.70
N THR A 71 -7.01 36.09 -10.78
CA THR A 71 -7.51 35.71 -12.10
C THR A 71 -7.90 34.23 -12.08
N PRO A 72 -9.11 33.83 -12.49
CA PRO A 72 -9.50 32.42 -12.55
C PRO A 72 -8.51 31.59 -13.37
N PHE A 73 -8.21 30.37 -12.91
CA PHE A 73 -7.14 29.53 -13.47
C PHE A 73 -7.27 29.28 -14.98
N TRP A 74 -8.48 29.00 -15.48
CA TRP A 74 -8.73 28.80 -16.91
C TRP A 74 -8.35 30.03 -17.75
N LEU A 75 -8.55 31.24 -17.22
CA LEU A 75 -8.25 32.48 -17.89
C LEU A 75 -6.74 32.79 -17.84
N GLN A 76 -6.06 32.41 -16.75
CA GLN A 76 -4.59 32.45 -16.69
C GLN A 76 -3.98 31.54 -17.76
N ARG A 77 -4.54 30.34 -17.96
CA ARG A 77 -4.10 29.40 -18.99
C ARG A 77 -4.24 29.97 -20.39
N LEU A 78 -5.42 30.53 -20.71
CA LEU A 78 -5.67 31.12 -22.03
C LEU A 78 -4.69 32.26 -22.30
N ARG A 79 -4.56 33.21 -21.37
CA ARG A 79 -3.69 34.38 -21.52
C ARG A 79 -2.21 34.01 -21.59
N SER A 80 -1.77 33.04 -20.79
CA SER A 80 -0.39 32.57 -20.83
C SER A 80 -0.08 31.84 -22.13
N LYS A 81 -1.03 31.07 -22.67
CA LYS A 81 -0.88 30.43 -23.99
C LYS A 81 -0.73 31.47 -25.10
N ASP A 82 -1.55 32.52 -25.08
CA ASP A 82 -1.48 33.61 -26.05
C ASP A 82 -0.15 34.37 -25.93
N LEU A 83 0.29 34.65 -24.70
CA LEU A 83 1.59 35.29 -24.44
C LEU A 83 2.76 34.43 -24.92
N LEU A 84 2.73 33.12 -24.65
CA LEU A 84 3.77 32.18 -25.08
C LEU A 84 3.85 32.12 -26.60
N ALA A 85 2.71 32.10 -27.30
CA ALA A 85 2.67 32.06 -28.77
C ALA A 85 3.41 33.26 -29.40
N ILE A 86 3.34 34.43 -28.77
CA ILE A 86 4.08 35.63 -29.18
C ILE A 86 5.54 35.54 -28.73
N ALA A 87 5.78 35.17 -27.46
CA ALA A 87 7.11 35.11 -26.86
C ALA A 87 8.04 34.10 -27.54
N LYS A 88 7.52 33.03 -28.16
CA LYS A 88 8.31 32.08 -28.98
C LYS A 88 9.12 32.75 -30.09
N SER A 89 8.71 33.92 -30.57
CA SER A 89 9.42 34.67 -31.61
C SER A 89 10.60 35.49 -31.06
N PHE A 90 10.75 35.55 -29.73
CA PHE A 90 11.74 36.35 -29.03
C PHE A 90 12.53 35.45 -28.05
N PRO A 91 13.63 34.82 -28.51
CA PRO A 91 14.44 33.92 -27.69
C PRO A 91 14.97 34.58 -26.41
N ASP A 92 15.24 35.88 -26.47
CA ASP A 92 15.78 36.67 -25.35
C ASP A 92 14.69 37.20 -24.40
N PHE A 93 13.43 36.78 -24.56
CA PHE A 93 12.36 37.19 -23.66
C PHE A 93 12.64 36.65 -22.25
N PRO A 94 12.76 37.51 -21.21
CA PRO A 94 13.24 37.06 -19.89
C PRO A 94 12.44 35.91 -19.27
N ILE A 95 11.12 35.85 -19.51
CA ILE A 95 10.29 34.76 -18.99
C ILE A 95 10.51 33.46 -19.76
N VAL A 96 10.83 33.53 -21.05
CA VAL A 96 11.20 32.32 -21.81
C VAL A 96 12.50 31.76 -21.25
N LEU A 97 13.51 32.61 -21.01
CA LEU A 97 14.79 32.21 -20.41
C LEU A 97 14.62 31.62 -19.01
N GLU A 98 13.86 32.29 -18.14
CA GLU A 98 13.58 31.79 -16.79
C GLU A 98 12.82 30.47 -16.84
N SER A 99 11.86 30.31 -17.76
CA SER A 99 11.16 29.04 -17.93
C SER A 99 12.02 27.92 -18.48
N TYR A 100 13.05 28.22 -19.26
CA TYR A 100 14.06 27.23 -19.65
C TYR A 100 14.88 26.80 -18.43
N ARG A 101 15.37 27.76 -17.64
CA ARG A 101 16.16 27.48 -16.44
C ARG A 101 15.36 26.66 -15.42
N ASP A 102 14.14 27.10 -15.06
CA ASP A 102 13.26 26.36 -14.15
C ASP A 102 12.95 24.94 -14.69
N ALA A 103 12.65 24.81 -15.99
CA ALA A 103 12.33 23.50 -16.56
C ALA A 103 13.54 22.54 -16.57
N LEU A 104 14.74 23.04 -16.86
CA LEU A 104 15.95 22.23 -17.05
C LEU A 104 16.73 21.95 -15.76
N GLU A 105 16.63 22.83 -14.76
CA GLU A 105 17.40 22.73 -13.51
C GLU A 105 16.52 22.42 -12.29
N ASP A 106 15.31 22.97 -12.21
CA ASP A 106 14.47 22.81 -11.01
C ASP A 106 13.51 21.63 -11.14
N TYR A 107 12.95 21.40 -12.34
CA TYR A 107 12.02 20.31 -12.60
C TYR A 107 12.65 19.08 -13.26
N MET A 108 13.77 19.26 -13.96
CA MET A 108 14.52 18.17 -14.57
C MET A 108 15.94 18.15 -14.01
N ASP A 109 16.53 16.95 -13.95
CA ASP A 109 17.92 16.76 -13.55
C ASP A 109 18.78 16.52 -14.79
N MET A 110 19.06 17.60 -15.53
CA MET A 110 19.92 17.53 -16.73
C MET A 110 21.32 16.98 -16.42
N PRO A 111 22.02 17.43 -15.36
CA PRO A 111 23.33 16.87 -15.00
C PRO A 111 23.26 15.38 -14.67
N GLY A 112 22.23 14.93 -13.94
CA GLY A 112 22.02 13.52 -13.63
C GLY A 112 21.75 12.67 -14.87
N LEU A 113 20.97 13.18 -15.83
CA LEU A 113 20.71 12.53 -17.11
C LEU A 113 21.98 12.38 -17.94
N GLU A 114 22.79 13.44 -18.05
CA GLU A 114 24.10 13.42 -18.73
C GLU A 114 24.99 12.34 -18.10
N GLY A 115 25.12 12.31 -16.77
CA GLY A 115 25.90 11.31 -16.04
C GLY A 115 25.39 9.86 -16.17
N VAL A 116 24.07 9.65 -16.31
CA VAL A 116 23.52 8.32 -16.61
C VAL A 116 23.96 7.86 -18.00
N LEU A 117 23.85 8.73 -19.01
CA LEU A 117 24.19 8.38 -20.38
C LEU A 117 25.68 8.16 -20.57
N GLU A 118 26.53 8.94 -19.91
CA GLU A 118 27.99 8.69 -19.89
C GLU A 118 28.33 7.33 -19.26
N ARG A 119 27.62 6.92 -18.21
CA ARG A 119 27.78 5.58 -17.60
C ARG A 119 27.29 4.47 -18.52
N VAL A 120 26.22 4.70 -19.30
CA VAL A 120 25.77 3.77 -20.34
C VAL A 120 26.84 3.65 -21.43
N GLN A 121 27.38 4.76 -21.93
CA GLN A 121 28.41 4.78 -22.98
C GLN A 121 29.73 4.16 -22.55
N SER A 122 30.16 4.40 -21.30
CA SER A 122 31.36 3.80 -20.74
C SER A 122 31.19 2.31 -20.38
N GLY A 123 29.98 1.77 -20.50
CA GLY A 123 29.65 0.38 -20.15
C GLY A 123 29.54 0.12 -18.65
N ALA A 124 29.58 1.17 -17.81
CA ALA A 124 29.34 1.07 -16.38
C ALA A 124 27.86 0.72 -16.06
N ILE A 125 26.94 1.12 -16.95
CA ILE A 125 25.54 0.67 -16.95
C ILE A 125 25.32 -0.23 -18.16
N GLU A 126 25.02 -1.49 -17.91
CA GLU A 126 24.66 -2.46 -18.96
C GLU A 126 23.21 -2.25 -19.40
N VAL A 127 22.98 -2.12 -20.71
CA VAL A 127 21.63 -2.01 -21.30
C VAL A 127 21.29 -3.33 -22.01
N LYS A 128 20.18 -3.96 -21.62
CA LYS A 128 19.69 -5.21 -22.22
C LYS A 128 18.35 -4.99 -22.91
N PHE A 129 18.29 -5.37 -24.17
CA PHE A 129 17.05 -5.42 -24.94
C PHE A 129 16.45 -6.82 -24.80
N VAL A 130 15.23 -6.89 -24.26
CA VAL A 130 14.50 -8.15 -24.05
C VAL A 130 13.15 -8.03 -24.73
N GLU A 131 12.92 -8.87 -25.73
CA GLU A 131 11.62 -9.03 -26.36
C GLU A 131 10.83 -10.13 -25.62
N SER A 132 9.56 -9.87 -25.30
CA SER A 132 8.71 -10.79 -24.57
C SER A 132 7.29 -10.74 -25.12
N ASP A 133 6.68 -11.91 -25.30
CA ASP A 133 5.27 -12.04 -25.71
C ASP A 133 4.30 -11.53 -24.64
N VAL A 134 4.76 -11.46 -23.39
CA VAL A 134 3.97 -11.00 -22.23
C VAL A 134 4.73 -9.89 -21.50
N PRO A 135 4.07 -8.77 -21.12
CA PRO A 135 4.72 -7.73 -20.34
C PRO A 135 5.28 -8.25 -19.02
N SER A 136 6.53 -7.88 -18.70
CA SER A 136 7.16 -8.17 -17.41
C SER A 136 6.42 -7.48 -16.25
N PRO A 137 6.63 -7.86 -14.97
CA PRO A 137 6.04 -7.18 -13.82
C PRO A 137 6.15 -5.66 -13.83
N VAL A 138 7.33 -5.15 -14.20
CA VAL A 138 7.62 -3.71 -14.28
C VAL A 138 6.90 -3.10 -15.49
N ALA A 139 6.99 -3.73 -16.65
CA ALA A 139 6.33 -3.27 -17.87
C ALA A 139 4.81 -3.24 -17.73
N ARG A 140 4.21 -4.23 -17.03
CA ARG A 140 2.77 -4.29 -16.76
C ARG A 140 2.31 -3.18 -15.82
N SER A 141 3.15 -2.76 -14.88
CA SER A 141 2.87 -1.58 -14.04
C SER A 141 2.84 -0.30 -14.88
N LEU A 142 3.80 -0.13 -15.80
CA LEU A 142 3.83 0.99 -16.74
C LEU A 142 2.63 0.96 -17.70
N GLU A 143 2.30 -0.20 -18.25
CA GLU A 143 1.15 -0.42 -19.13
C GLU A 143 -0.18 -0.13 -18.42
N HIS A 144 -0.31 -0.56 -17.16
CA HIS A 144 -1.52 -0.28 -16.39
C HIS A 144 -1.64 1.21 -16.05
N ASN A 145 -0.53 1.86 -15.65
CA ASN A 145 -0.48 3.30 -15.49
C ASN A 145 -0.83 4.03 -16.80
N PHE A 146 -0.50 3.46 -17.96
CA PHE A 146 -0.90 3.98 -19.27
C PHE A 146 -2.39 3.81 -19.54
N ILE A 147 -2.94 2.63 -19.27
CA ILE A 147 -4.36 2.33 -19.46
C ILE A 147 -5.22 3.19 -18.54
N ASP A 148 -4.86 3.29 -17.26
CA ASP A 148 -5.54 4.16 -16.29
C ASP A 148 -5.48 5.64 -16.71
N PHE A 149 -4.33 6.05 -17.28
CA PHE A 149 -4.11 7.39 -17.83
C PHE A 149 -5.04 7.70 -19.02
N TRP A 150 -5.34 6.72 -19.89
CA TRP A 150 -6.14 6.93 -21.12
C TRP A 150 -7.63 6.60 -20.97
N MET A 151 -8.02 5.67 -20.10
CA MET A 151 -9.39 5.18 -20.01
C MET A 151 -10.27 5.96 -19.01
N TYR A 152 -9.67 6.63 -18.02
CA TYR A 152 -10.42 7.18 -16.88
C TYR A 152 -10.19 8.66 -16.56
N GLN A 153 -9.31 9.39 -17.26
CA GLN A 153 -8.97 10.79 -16.91
C GLN A 153 -8.89 11.72 -18.13
N TRP A 154 -10.06 12.00 -18.72
CA TRP A 154 -10.18 12.73 -19.99
C TRP A 154 -9.84 14.24 -19.96
N ASP A 155 -9.69 14.88 -18.80
CA ASP A 155 -9.81 16.35 -18.73
C ASP A 155 -8.67 17.13 -18.05
N THR A 156 -7.48 16.54 -17.85
CA THR A 156 -6.32 17.26 -17.26
C THR A 156 -5.02 17.04 -18.06
N PRO A 157 -4.31 18.07 -18.55
CA PRO A 157 -3.07 17.90 -19.33
C PRO A 157 -1.92 17.21 -18.56
N LYS A 158 -1.07 16.47 -19.29
CA LYS A 158 0.04 15.61 -18.77
C LYS A 158 0.99 16.28 -17.77
N ALA A 159 1.44 17.51 -18.04
CA ALA A 159 2.49 18.18 -17.24
C ALA A 159 2.01 18.70 -15.89
N GLU A 160 0.75 19.11 -15.76
CA GLU A 160 0.23 19.62 -14.48
C GLU A 160 0.03 18.51 -13.45
N ARG A 161 -0.07 17.25 -13.91
CA ARG A 161 -0.27 16.10 -13.03
C ARG A 161 1.02 15.64 -12.35
N GLY A 162 2.16 15.66 -13.06
CA GLY A 162 3.47 15.47 -12.44
C GLY A 162 3.75 16.53 -11.38
N LEU A 163 3.43 17.79 -11.67
CA LEU A 163 3.54 18.90 -10.72
C LEU A 163 2.58 18.81 -9.53
N GLN A 164 1.42 18.15 -9.68
CA GLN A 164 0.45 17.94 -8.59
C GLN A 164 0.78 16.73 -7.72
N SER A 165 1.34 15.65 -8.29
CA SER A 165 1.84 14.52 -7.47
C SER A 165 3.11 14.88 -6.70
N LEU A 166 3.89 15.84 -7.21
CA LEU A 166 5.05 16.43 -6.54
C LEU A 166 4.66 17.50 -5.49
N ASN A 167 3.47 18.09 -5.61
CA ASN A 167 2.88 18.91 -4.54
C ASN A 167 2.26 18.00 -3.46
N ILE A 168 3.08 17.18 -2.82
CA ILE A 168 2.75 16.59 -1.52
C ILE A 168 2.25 17.73 -0.63
N ASP A 169 1.10 17.52 0.00
CA ASP A 169 0.40 18.51 0.82
C ASP A 169 1.38 19.21 1.77
N ARG A 170 1.78 20.44 1.45
CA ARG A 170 2.66 21.27 2.30
C ARG A 170 2.11 21.37 3.72
N GLU A 171 0.80 21.32 3.87
CA GLU A 171 0.11 21.31 5.15
C GLU A 171 0.26 19.97 5.89
N ALA A 172 0.24 18.84 5.18
CA ALA A 172 0.51 17.52 5.76
C ALA A 172 1.99 17.36 6.16
N LEU A 173 2.92 17.88 5.35
CA LEU A 173 4.34 17.96 5.69
C LEU A 173 4.56 18.90 6.89
N ALA A 174 3.97 20.10 6.88
CA ALA A 174 4.06 21.04 8.00
C ALA A 174 3.47 20.47 9.29
N GLN A 175 2.42 19.66 9.24
CA GLN A 175 1.89 18.95 10.42
C GLN A 175 2.83 17.82 10.88
N LEU A 176 3.46 17.10 9.96
CA LEU A 176 4.39 16.00 10.23
C LEU A 176 5.66 16.47 10.94
N PHE A 177 6.18 17.65 10.57
CA PHE A 177 7.42 18.22 11.10
C PHE A 177 7.24 19.20 12.27
N ARG A 178 6.01 19.41 12.77
CA ARG A 178 5.80 20.11 14.05
C ARG A 178 6.28 19.29 15.26
N ASN A 179 6.41 17.97 15.10
CA ASN A 179 7.00 17.08 16.11
C ASN A 179 8.29 16.45 15.54
N PRO A 180 9.48 16.92 15.97
CA PRO A 180 10.76 16.43 15.43
C PRO A 180 11.01 14.94 15.65
N GLU A 181 10.37 14.32 16.65
CA GLU A 181 10.44 12.86 16.89
C GLU A 181 9.74 12.04 15.79
N ALA A 182 8.86 12.65 14.98
CA ALA A 182 8.07 11.96 13.93
C ALA A 182 8.71 12.02 12.54
N ALA A 183 9.76 12.81 12.37
CA ALA A 183 10.58 12.83 11.16
C ALA A 183 11.49 11.59 11.18
N GLY A 184 11.33 10.67 10.23
CA GLY A 184 12.28 9.58 10.07
C GLY A 184 13.72 10.12 10.01
N LEU A 185 14.69 9.39 10.61
CA LEU A 185 16.09 9.82 10.68
C LEU A 185 16.60 10.24 9.30
N LEU A 186 16.84 11.54 9.12
CA LEU A 186 17.43 12.08 7.90
C LEU A 186 18.84 11.50 7.73
N ARG A 187 19.22 11.19 6.49
CA ARG A 187 20.58 10.73 6.19
C ARG A 187 21.53 11.93 6.18
N SER A 188 22.70 11.80 6.82
CA SER A 188 23.72 12.85 6.78
C SER A 188 24.16 13.15 5.34
N GLU A 189 24.27 12.12 4.49
CA GLU A 189 24.62 12.32 3.08
C GLU A 189 23.56 13.15 2.33
N ALA A 190 22.27 12.96 2.66
CA ALA A 190 21.19 13.74 2.05
C ALA A 190 21.17 15.19 2.52
N ILE A 191 21.47 15.42 3.80
CA ILE A 191 21.61 16.77 4.36
C ILE A 191 22.74 17.50 3.63
N ASP A 192 23.91 16.87 3.49
CA ASP A 192 25.07 17.48 2.87
C ASP A 192 24.84 17.75 1.37
N ASP A 193 24.33 16.76 0.61
CA ASP A 193 24.00 16.90 -0.81
C ASP A 193 23.09 18.11 -1.08
N VAL A 194 21.97 18.20 -0.35
CA VAL A 194 20.97 19.26 -0.57
C VAL A 194 21.46 20.60 -0.03
N SER A 195 22.18 20.62 1.09
CA SER A 195 22.75 21.85 1.65
C SER A 195 23.79 22.45 0.71
N SER A 196 24.63 21.62 0.07
CA SER A 196 25.61 22.08 -0.92
C SER A 196 24.94 22.61 -2.19
N LEU A 197 23.83 22.01 -2.63
CA LEU A 197 23.05 22.51 -3.76
C LEU A 197 22.36 23.84 -3.41
N ALA A 198 21.69 23.93 -2.26
CA ALA A 198 21.01 25.14 -1.80
C ALA A 198 22.00 26.30 -1.56
N GLY A 199 23.18 25.99 -1.01
CA GLY A 199 24.25 26.94 -0.76
C GLY A 199 25.09 27.29 -1.98
N ARG A 200 24.81 26.70 -3.16
CA ARG A 200 25.56 26.86 -4.42
C ARG A 200 27.06 26.52 -4.29
N THR A 201 27.40 25.59 -3.39
CA THR A 201 28.78 25.08 -3.20
C THR A 201 29.01 23.71 -3.85
N ALA A 202 27.95 23.08 -4.36
CA ALA A 202 28.06 21.83 -5.12
C ALA A 202 28.89 21.99 -6.40
N VAL A 203 29.49 20.89 -6.86
CA VAL A 203 30.28 20.85 -8.10
C VAL A 203 29.40 21.28 -9.28
N GLY A 204 29.87 22.24 -10.07
CA GLY A 204 29.14 22.79 -11.23
C GLY A 204 28.23 23.98 -10.92
N MET A 205 28.09 24.38 -9.65
CA MET A 205 27.23 25.52 -9.25
C MET A 205 27.98 26.86 -9.08
N ARG A 206 29.29 26.89 -9.36
CA ARG A 206 30.10 28.10 -9.24
C ARG A 206 29.76 29.10 -10.34
N ALA A 207 29.69 30.39 -9.99
CA ALA A 207 29.51 31.46 -10.97
C ALA A 207 30.71 31.55 -11.91
N ARG A 208 30.44 31.56 -13.21
CA ARG A 208 31.39 31.65 -14.33
C ARG A 208 31.40 33.02 -14.97
N THR A 209 30.43 33.87 -14.64
CA THR A 209 30.28 35.21 -15.22
C THR A 209 29.82 36.22 -14.17
N GLU A 210 30.04 37.51 -14.47
CA GLU A 210 29.55 38.64 -13.66
C GLU A 210 28.03 38.57 -13.40
N THR A 211 27.25 38.21 -14.42
CA THR A 211 25.79 38.11 -14.31
C THR A 211 25.36 36.97 -13.39
N GLU A 212 26.03 35.81 -13.49
CA GLU A 212 25.78 34.67 -12.59
C GLU A 212 26.13 35.04 -11.13
N LEU A 213 27.24 35.77 -10.90
CA LEU A 213 27.59 36.26 -9.55
C LEU A 213 26.54 37.25 -8.99
N ALA A 214 26.01 38.15 -9.81
CA ALA A 214 24.94 39.05 -9.40
C ALA A 214 23.65 38.31 -9.04
N GLN A 215 23.35 37.23 -9.75
CA GLN A 215 22.22 36.35 -9.45
C GLN A 215 22.46 35.60 -8.13
N LEU A 216 23.66 35.07 -7.88
CA LEU A 216 24.01 34.44 -6.60
C LEU A 216 23.81 35.39 -5.42
N LEU A 217 24.25 36.66 -5.52
CA LEU A 217 24.02 37.66 -4.47
C LEU A 217 22.54 37.98 -4.25
N SER A 218 21.73 37.88 -5.30
CA SER A 218 20.28 38.12 -5.22
C SER A 218 19.53 36.93 -4.60
N GLU A 219 19.97 35.70 -4.88
CA GLU A 219 19.38 34.46 -4.37
C GLU A 219 19.83 34.16 -2.94
N LEU A 220 21.14 34.21 -2.67
CA LEU A 220 21.73 33.79 -1.39
C LEU A 220 21.74 34.90 -0.34
N GLY A 221 21.72 36.17 -0.73
CA GLY A 221 21.81 37.29 0.21
C GLY A 221 23.26 37.68 0.54
N ASP A 222 23.60 37.83 1.83
CA ASP A 222 24.92 38.28 2.26
C ASP A 222 26.01 37.22 2.08
N LEU A 223 27.09 37.57 1.38
CA LEU A 223 28.26 36.70 1.21
C LEU A 223 29.53 37.43 1.66
N SER A 224 30.36 36.75 2.46
CA SER A 224 31.71 37.20 2.77
C SER A 224 32.63 37.08 1.56
N TYR A 225 33.81 37.71 1.62
CA TYR A 225 34.80 37.62 0.56
C TYR A 225 35.21 36.17 0.27
N ASP A 226 35.46 35.37 1.31
CA ASP A 226 35.82 33.96 1.18
C ASP A 226 34.66 33.10 0.65
N GLU A 227 33.42 33.41 1.04
CA GLU A 227 32.22 32.71 0.55
C GLU A 227 31.97 32.95 -0.94
N ILE A 228 32.30 34.14 -1.45
CA ILE A 228 32.24 34.44 -2.89
C ILE A 228 33.32 33.66 -3.65
N ALA A 229 34.53 33.60 -3.10
CA ALA A 229 35.64 32.85 -3.70
C ALA A 229 35.31 31.35 -3.84
N GLU A 230 34.67 30.77 -2.83
CA GLU A 230 34.21 29.38 -2.85
C GLU A 230 33.15 29.12 -3.94
N ARG A 231 32.30 30.11 -4.22
CA ARG A 231 31.13 30.01 -5.12
C ARG A 231 31.36 30.58 -6.52
N SER A 232 32.58 31.01 -6.85
CA SER A 232 32.89 31.64 -8.14
C SER A 232 34.16 31.06 -8.74
N GLU A 233 34.27 31.05 -10.07
CA GLU A 233 35.51 30.70 -10.79
C GLU A 233 36.54 31.84 -10.76
N ASP A 234 37.74 31.60 -11.30
CA ASP A 234 38.82 32.57 -11.36
C ASP A 234 38.39 33.85 -12.10
N GLY A 235 38.69 35.02 -11.53
CA GLY A 235 38.33 36.33 -12.09
C GLY A 235 37.13 37.04 -11.43
N TRP A 236 36.50 36.41 -10.44
CA TRP A 236 35.38 36.97 -9.69
C TRP A 236 35.66 38.31 -8.99
N GLU A 237 36.92 38.57 -8.62
CA GLU A 237 37.35 39.83 -7.99
C GLU A 237 37.12 41.04 -8.91
N GLY A 238 37.30 40.84 -10.23
CA GLY A 238 36.96 41.84 -11.23
C GLY A 238 35.46 42.05 -11.32
N TRP A 239 34.70 40.95 -11.38
CA TRP A 239 33.24 40.99 -11.48
C TRP A 239 32.57 41.69 -10.30
N ILE A 240 33.00 41.44 -9.07
CA ILE A 240 32.41 42.09 -7.89
C ILE A 240 32.69 43.59 -7.86
N THR A 241 33.88 44.00 -8.33
CA THR A 241 34.26 45.42 -8.47
C THR A 241 33.43 46.10 -9.56
N ASP A 242 33.21 45.42 -10.68
CA ASP A 242 32.38 45.91 -11.77
C ASP A 242 30.91 46.06 -11.31
N LEU A 243 30.37 45.07 -10.57
CA LEU A 243 29.03 45.11 -10.01
C LEU A 243 28.83 46.24 -8.99
N GLU A 244 29.84 46.53 -8.17
CA GLU A 244 29.84 47.70 -7.26
C GLU A 244 29.79 49.01 -8.06
N SER A 245 30.63 49.14 -9.10
CA SER A 245 30.69 50.34 -9.95
C SER A 245 29.38 50.60 -10.70
N GLN A 246 28.66 49.53 -11.07
CA GLN A 246 27.34 49.58 -11.71
C GLN A 246 26.20 49.79 -10.72
N GLY A 247 26.46 49.80 -9.40
CA GLY A 247 25.44 49.92 -8.36
C GLY A 247 24.51 48.70 -8.25
N ARG A 248 25.00 47.51 -8.66
CA ARG A 248 24.26 46.24 -8.60
C ARG A 248 24.58 45.43 -7.35
N ALA A 249 25.74 45.65 -6.75
CA ALA A 249 26.14 45.10 -5.45
C ALA A 249 26.61 46.23 -4.52
N GLU A 250 26.38 46.09 -3.22
CA GLU A 250 26.81 47.04 -2.19
C GLU A 250 27.47 46.28 -1.03
N ARG A 251 28.44 46.93 -0.36
CA ARG A 251 29.07 46.41 0.84
C ARG A 251 28.29 46.86 2.07
N VAL A 252 27.90 45.92 2.91
CA VAL A 252 27.28 46.17 4.21
C VAL A 252 28.25 45.74 5.31
N GLU A 253 28.44 46.60 6.30
CA GLU A 253 29.29 46.30 7.45
C GLU A 253 28.48 45.58 8.54
N PHE A 254 29.00 44.45 9.00
CA PHE A 254 28.45 43.67 10.10
C PHE A 254 29.44 43.73 11.28
N GLU A 255 28.98 44.20 12.44
CA GLU A 255 29.78 44.22 13.67
C GLU A 255 29.57 42.91 14.44
N VAL A 256 30.39 41.90 14.16
CA VAL A 256 30.28 40.56 14.76
C VAL A 256 31.44 40.36 15.74
N ASP A 257 31.13 40.02 16.99
CA ASP A 257 32.11 39.77 18.07
C ASP A 257 33.19 40.86 18.23
N GLY A 258 32.82 42.12 17.97
CA GLY A 258 33.73 43.28 18.07
C GLY A 258 34.68 43.46 16.89
N SER A 259 34.45 42.74 15.78
CA SER A 259 35.12 42.93 14.50
C SER A 259 34.13 43.39 13.43
N ASN A 260 34.50 44.41 12.64
CA ASN A 260 33.72 44.83 11.49
C ASN A 260 34.09 43.96 10.29
N GLU A 261 33.16 43.13 9.85
CA GLU A 261 33.28 42.34 8.63
C GLU A 261 32.45 43.00 7.52
N SER A 262 33.09 43.30 6.38
CA SER A 262 32.37 43.83 5.21
C SER A 262 31.90 42.67 4.34
N ARG A 263 30.58 42.52 4.18
CA ARG A 263 29.97 41.50 3.32
C ARG A 263 29.25 42.14 2.13
N TRP A 264 29.17 41.40 1.04
CA TRP A 264 28.53 41.85 -0.19
C TRP A 264 27.08 41.37 -0.26
N VAL A 265 26.19 42.26 -0.70
CA VAL A 265 24.78 41.97 -0.96
C VAL A 265 24.38 42.60 -2.28
N ALA A 266 23.33 42.07 -2.92
CA ALA A 266 22.69 42.77 -4.03
C ALA A 266 22.19 44.15 -3.58
N ALA A 267 22.35 45.18 -4.40
CA ALA A 267 21.98 46.55 -4.05
C ALA A 267 20.48 46.70 -3.70
N SER A 268 19.61 45.87 -4.30
CA SER A 268 18.19 45.80 -3.97
C SER A 268 17.89 45.31 -2.55
N LEU A 269 18.83 44.60 -1.93
CA LEU A 269 18.69 44.02 -0.59
C LEU A 269 19.42 44.84 0.49
N ALA A 270 20.37 45.70 0.12
CA ALA A 270 21.25 46.40 1.04
C ALA A 270 20.50 47.21 2.11
N GLU A 271 19.43 47.91 1.73
CA GLU A 271 18.58 48.66 2.66
C GLU A 271 17.91 47.74 3.69
N GLU A 272 17.45 46.56 3.26
CA GLU A 272 16.80 45.59 4.16
C GLU A 272 17.78 45.02 5.18
N TYR A 273 19.02 44.71 4.77
CA TYR A 273 20.08 44.28 5.69
C TYR A 273 20.46 45.39 6.66
N ARG A 274 20.61 46.64 6.19
CA ARG A 274 20.90 47.79 7.05
C ARG A 274 19.79 48.02 8.08
N GLN A 275 18.52 47.88 7.70
CA GLN A 275 17.37 47.98 8.61
C GLN A 275 17.36 46.86 9.66
N ALA A 276 17.56 45.61 9.26
CA ALA A 276 17.60 44.47 10.18
C ALA A 276 18.71 44.59 11.23
N ILE A 277 19.84 45.21 10.88
CA ILE A 277 20.97 45.47 11.79
C ILE A 277 20.71 46.70 12.67
N ALA A 278 20.19 47.79 12.10
CA ALA A 278 20.03 49.07 12.79
C ALA A 278 18.88 49.06 13.81
N ASP A 279 17.79 48.36 13.49
CA ASP A 279 16.66 48.18 14.40
C ASP A 279 16.27 46.69 14.50
N PRO A 280 16.91 45.94 15.42
CA PRO A 280 16.56 44.55 15.68
C PRO A 280 15.11 44.33 16.15
N CYS A 281 14.36 45.39 16.48
CA CYS A 281 12.94 45.32 16.82
C CYS A 281 12.02 45.38 15.58
N ASP A 282 12.55 45.67 14.37
CA ASP A 282 11.81 45.47 13.12
C ASP A 282 11.85 43.99 12.71
N TYR A 283 10.94 43.23 13.33
CA TYR A 283 10.78 41.79 13.12
C TYR A 283 10.61 41.43 11.63
N GLY A 284 10.04 42.33 10.82
CA GLY A 284 9.83 42.09 9.39
C GLY A 284 11.15 42.02 8.61
N ALA A 285 12.09 42.93 8.88
CA ALA A 285 13.39 42.95 8.23
C ALA A 285 14.27 41.78 8.70
N VAL A 286 14.32 41.53 10.02
CA VAL A 286 15.05 40.39 10.61
C VAL A 286 14.57 39.06 10.02
N ARG A 287 13.24 38.86 9.95
CA ARG A 287 12.64 37.65 9.39
C ARG A 287 13.05 37.40 7.93
N ARG A 288 13.10 38.43 7.08
CA ARG A 288 13.48 38.26 5.67
C ARG A 288 14.96 37.91 5.50
N VAL A 289 15.84 38.50 6.30
CA VAL A 289 17.28 38.15 6.32
C VAL A 289 17.48 36.71 6.77
N VAL A 290 16.88 36.33 7.91
CA VAL A 290 16.98 34.96 8.45
C VAL A 290 16.38 33.94 7.49
N ALA A 291 15.25 34.25 6.86
CA ALA A 291 14.62 33.37 5.87
C ALA A 291 15.52 33.10 4.66
N ARG A 292 16.22 34.13 4.13
CA ARG A 292 17.19 33.92 3.04
C ARG A 292 18.35 33.03 3.48
N TYR A 293 18.85 33.24 4.70
CA TYR A 293 19.92 32.41 5.21
C TYR A 293 19.49 30.95 5.42
N LEU A 294 18.29 30.70 5.96
CA LEU A 294 17.75 29.34 6.12
C LEU A 294 17.49 28.66 4.77
N ALA A 295 17.01 29.40 3.76
CA ALA A 295 16.72 28.85 2.44
C ALA A 295 17.97 28.37 1.68
N ARG A 296 19.15 28.91 2.00
CA ARG A 296 20.43 28.49 1.40
C ARG A 296 21.25 27.53 2.27
N SER A 297 20.84 27.31 3.51
CA SER A 297 21.61 26.55 4.50
C SER A 297 20.96 25.20 4.78
N GLY A 298 21.77 24.27 5.29
CA GLY A 298 21.25 23.08 5.95
C GLY A 298 20.70 23.39 7.35
N PRO A 299 20.54 22.37 8.20
CA PRO A 299 20.16 22.56 9.60
C PRO A 299 21.11 23.51 10.33
N VAL A 300 20.61 24.57 10.95
CA VAL A 300 21.43 25.55 11.67
C VAL A 300 20.90 25.84 13.07
N SER A 301 21.79 25.93 14.05
CA SER A 301 21.40 26.31 15.41
C SER A 301 21.29 27.84 15.54
N VAL A 302 20.56 28.29 16.57
CA VAL A 302 20.46 29.72 16.90
C VAL A 302 21.85 30.33 17.15
N GLY A 303 22.79 29.57 17.72
CA GLY A 303 24.15 30.03 17.96
C GLY A 303 24.91 30.37 16.66
N VAL A 304 24.70 29.61 15.59
CA VAL A 304 25.30 29.89 14.27
C VAL A 304 24.73 31.18 13.67
N LEU A 305 23.41 31.39 13.81
CA LEU A 305 22.75 32.62 13.34
C LEU A 305 23.22 33.86 14.13
N GLN A 306 23.42 33.74 15.44
CA GLN A 306 23.95 34.82 16.28
C GLN A 306 25.42 35.13 15.99
N ALA A 307 26.22 34.11 15.68
CA ALA A 307 27.60 34.31 15.23
C ALA A 307 27.65 34.96 13.84
N ARG A 308 26.62 34.77 13.01
CA ARG A 308 26.58 35.38 11.67
C ARG A 308 26.03 36.80 11.68
N TYR A 309 24.95 37.06 12.40
CA TYR A 309 24.24 38.34 12.40
C TYR A 309 24.28 38.98 13.79
N PRO A 310 24.57 40.29 13.89
CA PRO A 310 24.66 41.02 15.16
C PRO A 310 23.28 41.32 15.76
N ILE A 311 22.48 40.29 15.96
CA ILE A 311 21.09 40.36 16.43
C ILE A 311 21.00 39.63 17.78
N ALA A 312 20.31 40.23 18.74
CA ALA A 312 20.09 39.64 20.06
C ALA A 312 19.28 38.33 19.95
N SER A 313 19.43 37.42 20.93
CA SER A 313 18.79 36.10 20.90
C SER A 313 17.26 36.16 20.89
N GLU A 314 16.66 37.13 21.58
CA GLU A 314 15.19 37.25 21.73
C GLU A 314 14.52 37.58 20.38
N PRO A 315 14.84 38.68 19.66
CA PRO A 315 14.24 38.97 18.35
C PRO A 315 14.46 37.88 17.30
N LEU A 316 15.62 37.22 17.34
CA LEU A 316 15.95 36.13 16.43
C LEU A 316 15.04 34.91 16.67
N ARG A 317 14.80 34.56 17.93
CA ARG A 317 13.89 33.46 18.30
C ARG A 317 12.45 33.79 17.94
N ASP A 318 12.00 35.01 18.22
CA ASP A 318 10.64 35.46 17.88
C ASP A 318 10.39 35.37 16.36
N ALA A 319 11.35 35.80 15.55
CA ALA A 319 11.27 35.70 14.08
C ALA A 319 11.19 34.23 13.61
N LEU A 320 11.98 33.33 14.21
CA LEU A 320 11.97 31.90 13.89
C LEU A 320 10.66 31.22 14.33
N GLU A 321 10.11 31.59 15.49
CA GLU A 321 8.83 31.09 15.99
C GLU A 321 7.66 31.52 15.10
N GLU A 322 7.67 32.76 14.60
CA GLU A 322 6.68 33.24 13.64
C GLU A 322 6.81 32.51 12.29
N MET A 323 8.03 32.27 11.81
CA MET A 323 8.27 31.47 10.61
C MET A 323 7.77 30.02 10.76
N LEU A 324 7.88 29.44 11.95
CA LEU A 324 7.32 28.12 12.26
C LEU A 324 5.78 28.17 12.26
N ALA A 325 5.17 29.22 12.82
CA ALA A 325 3.73 29.42 12.81
C ALA A 325 3.18 29.53 11.36
N ASP A 326 3.89 30.26 10.50
CA ASP A 326 3.57 30.46 9.08
C ASP A 326 3.99 29.29 8.17
N SER A 327 4.52 28.20 8.73
CA SER A 327 4.97 27.00 7.98
C SER A 327 6.04 27.32 6.92
N GLN A 328 6.95 28.24 7.25
CA GLN A 328 8.14 28.57 6.45
C GLN A 328 9.41 27.88 6.98
N ALA A 329 9.50 27.66 8.28
CA ALA A 329 10.61 26.96 8.91
C ALA A 329 10.13 25.72 9.69
N ALA A 330 11.05 24.80 9.92
CA ALA A 330 10.92 23.65 10.79
C ALA A 330 11.98 23.72 11.90
N LYS A 331 11.65 23.13 13.06
CA LYS A 331 12.48 23.11 14.27
C LYS A 331 12.69 21.67 14.71
N GLY A 332 13.93 21.26 15.00
CA GLY A 332 14.21 19.87 15.38
C GLY A 332 15.67 19.55 15.62
N TYR A 333 15.94 18.27 15.84
CA TYR A 333 17.29 17.71 15.97
C TYR A 333 17.61 16.94 14.69
N PHE A 334 18.26 17.58 13.72
CA PHE A 334 18.45 16.98 12.39
C PHE A 334 19.79 16.26 12.26
N ARG A 335 20.85 16.79 12.88
CA ARG A 335 22.18 16.14 12.89
C ARG A 335 22.51 15.43 14.20
N ASP A 336 22.33 16.12 15.32
CA ASP A 336 22.69 15.66 16.66
C ASP A 336 21.52 15.82 17.65
N GLU A 337 21.26 14.81 18.49
CA GLU A 337 20.16 14.80 19.48
C GLU A 337 20.29 15.87 20.59
N GLY A 338 21.42 16.58 20.66
CA GLY A 338 21.72 17.53 21.74
C GLY A 338 21.54 19.02 21.41
N VAL A 339 21.46 19.39 20.13
CA VAL A 339 21.39 20.80 19.70
C VAL A 339 20.18 21.01 18.81
N GLU A 340 19.31 21.92 19.25
CA GLU A 340 18.12 22.28 18.48
C GLU A 340 18.51 23.14 17.28
N GLU A 341 18.10 22.68 16.10
CA GLU A 341 18.39 23.27 14.80
C GLU A 341 17.09 23.74 14.12
N TRP A 342 17.26 24.74 13.25
CA TRP A 342 16.23 25.34 12.42
C TRP A 342 16.56 25.11 10.95
N LEU A 343 15.53 24.91 10.15
CA LEU A 343 15.68 24.62 8.72
C LEU A 343 14.50 25.21 7.95
N ASP A 344 14.75 25.66 6.71
CA ASP A 344 13.67 26.03 5.80
C ASP A 344 12.82 24.80 5.40
N LEU A 345 11.50 24.94 5.40
CA LEU A 345 10.58 23.81 5.17
C LEU A 345 10.73 23.21 3.76
N SER A 346 11.04 24.03 2.75
CA SER A 346 11.24 23.55 1.38
C SER A 346 12.56 22.78 1.23
N THR A 347 13.61 23.23 1.92
CA THR A 347 14.90 22.53 1.99
C THR A 347 14.76 21.20 2.74
N LEU A 348 14.00 21.18 3.83
CA LEU A 348 13.68 19.95 4.57
C LEU A 348 12.98 18.92 3.67
N ALA A 349 11.97 19.33 2.90
CA ALA A 349 11.28 18.44 1.98
C ALA A 349 12.25 17.82 0.96
N ARG A 350 13.16 18.63 0.39
CA ARG A 350 14.21 18.14 -0.53
C ARG A 350 15.18 17.16 0.14
N ILE A 351 15.61 17.44 1.39
CA ILE A 351 16.46 16.53 2.17
C ILE A 351 15.74 15.21 2.44
N GLN A 352 14.45 15.25 2.76
CA GLN A 352 13.64 14.07 2.99
C GLN A 352 13.48 13.24 1.71
N GLU A 353 13.17 13.86 0.58
CA GLU A 353 13.11 13.19 -0.72
C GLU A 353 14.44 12.54 -1.09
N ARG A 354 15.56 13.25 -0.87
CA ARG A 354 16.91 12.71 -1.10
C ARG A 354 17.21 11.54 -0.16
N THR A 355 16.84 11.64 1.11
CA THR A 355 16.96 10.56 2.11
C THR A 355 16.18 9.33 1.66
N LEU A 356 14.93 9.51 1.22
CA LEU A 356 14.10 8.41 0.73
C LEU A 356 14.69 7.79 -0.54
N SER A 357 15.23 8.59 -1.45
CA SER A 357 15.92 8.10 -2.65
C SER A 357 17.11 7.20 -2.30
N ILE A 358 17.94 7.63 -1.34
CA ILE A 358 19.06 6.82 -0.82
C ILE A 358 18.53 5.51 -0.21
N LEU A 359 17.55 5.59 0.69
CA LEU A 359 16.97 4.41 1.35
C LEU A 359 16.35 3.42 0.35
N ARG A 360 15.67 3.91 -0.69
CA ARG A 360 15.10 3.09 -1.78
C ARG A 360 16.19 2.36 -2.55
N SER A 361 17.33 3.02 -2.80
CA SER A 361 18.47 2.43 -3.52
C SER A 361 19.21 1.36 -2.70
N GLU A 362 19.14 1.42 -1.37
CA GLU A 362 19.72 0.42 -0.47
C GLU A 362 18.90 -0.88 -0.39
N VAL A 363 17.64 -0.87 -0.87
CA VAL A 363 16.75 -2.03 -0.81
C VAL A 363 17.28 -3.14 -1.72
N ARG A 364 17.65 -4.27 -1.11
CA ARG A 364 18.04 -5.48 -1.82
C ARG A 364 16.86 -6.47 -1.84
N PRO A 365 16.45 -6.94 -3.03
CA PRO A 365 15.36 -7.90 -3.15
C PRO A 365 15.69 -9.23 -2.46
N SER A 366 14.71 -9.76 -1.75
CA SER A 366 14.74 -11.07 -1.11
C SER A 366 14.12 -12.14 -1.99
N ASP A 367 14.56 -13.38 -1.77
CA ASP A 367 14.04 -14.60 -2.39
C ASP A 367 12.56 -14.84 -2.01
N PRO A 368 11.65 -15.23 -2.94
CA PRO A 368 10.23 -15.49 -2.63
C PRO A 368 10.02 -16.46 -1.48
N LEU A 369 10.89 -17.48 -1.37
CA LEU A 369 10.82 -18.49 -0.32
C LEU A 369 11.14 -17.92 1.06
N ARG A 370 12.02 -16.91 1.15
CA ARG A 370 12.30 -16.20 2.42
C ARG A 370 11.13 -15.34 2.83
N TYR A 371 10.50 -14.63 1.89
CA TYR A 371 9.26 -13.91 2.17
C TYR A 371 8.18 -14.87 2.68
N GLN A 372 8.04 -16.05 2.07
CA GLN A 372 7.08 -17.05 2.51
C GLN A 372 7.37 -17.58 3.92
N ALA A 373 8.65 -17.77 4.28
CA ALA A 373 9.05 -18.14 5.63
C ALA A 373 8.72 -17.03 6.66
N ALA A 374 8.94 -15.76 6.30
CA ALA A 374 8.57 -14.62 7.13
C ALA A 374 7.05 -14.49 7.30
N MET A 375 6.27 -14.80 6.26
CA MET A 375 4.80 -14.84 6.34
C MET A 375 4.29 -15.89 7.32
N LEU A 376 4.92 -17.07 7.38
CA LEU A 376 4.59 -18.09 8.38
C LEU A 376 4.82 -17.58 9.82
N GLN A 377 5.88 -16.78 10.04
CA GLN A 377 6.14 -16.17 11.34
C GLN A 377 5.15 -15.04 11.66
N LEU A 378 4.89 -14.15 10.69
CA LEU A 378 3.95 -13.04 10.83
C LEU A 378 2.54 -13.51 11.22
N HIS A 379 2.10 -14.65 10.66
CA HIS A 379 0.80 -15.23 10.98
C HIS A 379 0.79 -16.11 12.25
N GLY A 380 1.88 -16.19 13.01
CA GLY A 380 1.95 -17.03 14.22
C GLY A 380 1.91 -18.54 13.93
N ILE A 381 2.16 -18.95 12.69
CA ILE A 381 2.09 -20.35 12.27
C ILE A 381 3.40 -21.08 12.63
N VAL A 382 4.53 -20.37 12.57
CA VAL A 382 5.85 -20.88 12.90
C VAL A 382 6.53 -19.95 13.89
N GLY A 383 6.96 -20.51 15.03
CA GLY A 383 7.47 -19.76 16.17
C GLY A 383 6.49 -19.91 17.32
N ALA A 384 6.96 -20.41 18.47
CA ALA A 384 6.11 -20.58 19.64
C ALA A 384 5.71 -19.19 20.16
N THR A 385 4.42 -18.88 20.08
CA THR A 385 3.83 -17.91 21.00
C THR A 385 3.49 -18.69 22.26
N ASP A 386 3.94 -18.21 23.43
CA ASP A 386 3.53 -18.80 24.72
C ASP A 386 2.01 -18.63 24.95
N ASP A 387 1.36 -17.83 24.11
CA ASP A 387 -0.06 -17.53 24.15
C ASP A 387 -0.88 -18.71 23.58
N SER A 388 -1.83 -19.19 24.39
CA SER A 388 -2.75 -20.27 24.03
C SER A 388 -4.19 -19.91 24.39
N GLY A 389 -5.15 -20.50 23.68
CA GLY A 389 -6.57 -20.32 23.93
C GLY A 389 -7.17 -19.08 23.23
N SER A 390 -7.96 -18.31 23.97
CA SER A 390 -8.80 -17.23 23.41
C SER A 390 -8.03 -15.99 23.01
N ASP A 391 -6.98 -15.63 23.75
CA ASP A 391 -6.21 -14.40 23.48
C ASP A 391 -5.41 -14.58 22.17
N ALA A 392 -4.75 -15.73 21.99
CA ALA A 392 -4.15 -16.12 20.72
C ALA A 392 -5.16 -16.20 19.56
N THR A 393 -6.42 -16.55 19.84
CA THR A 393 -7.50 -16.53 18.83
C THR A 393 -7.83 -15.09 18.42
N VAL A 394 -7.86 -14.16 19.36
CA VAL A 394 -8.07 -12.73 19.09
C VAL A 394 -6.93 -12.17 18.24
N ASP A 395 -5.67 -12.45 18.59
CA ASP A 395 -4.51 -12.00 17.83
C ASP A 395 -4.53 -12.53 16.39
N ALA A 396 -4.86 -13.81 16.21
CA ALA A 396 -5.00 -14.42 14.88
C ALA A 396 -6.14 -13.77 14.07
N LEU A 397 -7.25 -13.39 14.72
CA LEU A 397 -8.36 -12.70 14.06
C LEU A 397 -8.02 -11.23 13.75
N ASP A 398 -7.22 -10.56 14.57
CA ASP A 398 -6.78 -9.18 14.32
C ASP A 398 -5.94 -9.05 13.05
N VAL A 399 -5.15 -10.07 12.69
CA VAL A 399 -4.44 -10.15 11.40
C VAL A 399 -5.40 -10.42 10.23
N LEU A 400 -6.45 -11.20 10.45
CA LEU A 400 -7.36 -11.70 9.41
C LEU A 400 -8.65 -10.88 9.24
N GLN A 401 -8.77 -9.72 9.88
CA GLN A 401 -9.99 -8.91 9.88
C GLN A 401 -10.50 -8.59 8.47
N GLY A 402 -11.79 -8.84 8.23
CA GLY A 402 -12.44 -8.51 6.96
C GLY A 402 -12.19 -9.51 5.81
N VAL A 403 -11.23 -10.43 5.93
CA VAL A 403 -10.96 -11.42 4.88
C VAL A 403 -12.14 -12.38 4.74
N SER A 404 -12.59 -12.58 3.50
CA SER A 404 -13.70 -13.47 3.20
C SER A 404 -13.23 -14.92 3.04
N ILE A 405 -13.51 -15.76 4.05
CA ILE A 405 -13.13 -17.18 4.04
C ILE A 405 -14.40 -18.03 4.17
N PRO A 406 -14.52 -19.16 3.44
CA PRO A 406 -15.68 -20.04 3.60
C PRO A 406 -15.84 -20.47 5.07
N VAL A 407 -17.06 -20.36 5.63
CA VAL A 407 -17.28 -20.43 7.09
C VAL A 407 -16.63 -21.66 7.74
N GLN A 408 -16.67 -22.79 7.04
CA GLN A 408 -16.21 -24.08 7.53
C GLN A 408 -14.69 -24.20 7.60
N HIS A 409 -13.93 -23.29 6.99
CA HIS A 409 -12.47 -23.28 7.00
C HIS A 409 -11.89 -22.51 8.19
N TRP A 410 -12.60 -21.56 8.76
CA TRP A 410 -12.13 -20.76 9.90
C TRP A 410 -11.69 -21.64 11.08
N ALA A 411 -12.62 -22.40 11.65
CA ALA A 411 -12.35 -23.26 12.81
C ALA A 411 -11.69 -24.61 12.45
N ARG A 412 -11.50 -24.89 11.15
CA ARG A 412 -11.06 -26.21 10.65
C ARG A 412 -9.64 -26.20 10.10
N ASP A 413 -9.30 -25.17 9.33
CA ASP A 413 -8.03 -25.08 8.60
C ASP A 413 -7.24 -23.81 9.01
N VAL A 414 -7.89 -22.65 9.18
CA VAL A 414 -7.22 -21.34 9.32
C VAL A 414 -6.75 -21.04 10.74
N LEU A 415 -7.64 -21.11 11.74
CA LEU A 415 -7.30 -20.85 13.14
C LEU A 415 -6.46 -21.97 13.77
N PRO A 416 -6.73 -23.27 13.53
CA PRO A 416 -5.89 -24.35 14.05
C PRO A 416 -4.43 -24.30 13.55
N ALA A 417 -4.17 -23.66 12.41
CA ALA A 417 -2.82 -23.48 11.89
C ALA A 417 -2.04 -22.37 12.62
N ARG A 418 -2.72 -21.44 13.30
CA ARG A 418 -2.13 -20.26 13.97
C ARG A 418 -2.16 -20.35 15.49
N VAL A 419 -3.11 -21.10 16.04
CA VAL A 419 -3.34 -21.20 17.48
C VAL A 419 -3.11 -22.64 17.92
N GLU A 420 -2.06 -22.85 18.71
CA GLU A 420 -1.76 -24.16 19.27
C GLU A 420 -2.90 -24.64 20.18
N GLY A 421 -3.38 -25.87 19.96
CA GLY A 421 -4.45 -26.46 20.76
C GLY A 421 -5.84 -25.81 20.58
N PHE A 422 -6.06 -25.06 19.49
CA PHE A 422 -7.33 -24.37 19.19
C PHE A 422 -8.57 -25.25 19.40
N LYS A 423 -9.57 -24.70 20.10
CA LYS A 423 -10.90 -25.30 20.23
C LYS A 423 -11.94 -24.37 19.63
N SER A 424 -12.93 -24.94 18.93
CA SER A 424 -14.03 -24.15 18.35
C SER A 424 -14.87 -23.39 19.40
N VAL A 425 -14.77 -23.77 20.68
CA VAL A 425 -15.43 -23.09 21.79
C VAL A 425 -14.78 -21.73 22.06
N ASP A 426 -13.48 -21.59 21.81
CA ASP A 426 -12.77 -20.32 22.02
C ASP A 426 -13.27 -19.26 21.02
N LEU A 427 -13.45 -19.65 19.75
CA LEU A 427 -14.05 -18.76 18.75
C LEU A 427 -15.51 -18.39 19.07
N ASP A 428 -16.32 -19.35 19.55
CA ASP A 428 -17.70 -19.07 19.97
C ASP A 428 -17.72 -18.11 21.18
N ARG A 429 -16.75 -18.23 22.09
CA ARG A 429 -16.58 -17.32 23.24
C ARG A 429 -16.23 -15.90 22.79
N VAL A 430 -15.22 -15.73 21.92
CA VAL A 430 -14.81 -14.42 21.39
C VAL A 430 -15.96 -13.70 20.68
N VAL A 431 -16.78 -14.45 19.93
CA VAL A 431 -17.98 -13.88 19.27
C VAL A 431 -19.06 -13.53 20.30
N LYS A 432 -19.26 -14.37 21.31
CA LYS A 432 -20.28 -14.18 22.34
C LYS A 432 -19.97 -13.04 23.30
N ASP A 433 -18.69 -12.83 23.60
CA ASP A 433 -18.21 -11.71 24.42
C ASP A 433 -18.31 -10.37 23.66
N GLY A 434 -18.60 -10.42 22.35
CA GLY A 434 -18.83 -9.25 21.51
C GLY A 434 -17.55 -8.58 21.03
N GLU A 435 -16.39 -9.22 21.20
CA GLU A 435 -15.12 -8.69 20.69
C GLU A 435 -15.07 -8.73 19.17
N PHE A 436 -15.52 -9.85 18.58
CA PHE A 436 -15.63 -10.02 17.14
C PHE A 436 -17.05 -10.37 16.73
N ALA A 437 -17.45 -9.91 15.55
CA ALA A 437 -18.70 -10.27 14.94
C ALA A 437 -18.46 -10.80 13.53
N TRP A 438 -19.27 -11.78 13.13
CA TRP A 438 -19.20 -12.38 11.81
C TRP A 438 -20.23 -11.77 10.86
N VAL A 439 -19.91 -11.71 9.58
CA VAL A 439 -20.85 -11.33 8.54
C VAL A 439 -20.63 -12.16 7.29
N PHE A 440 -21.71 -12.61 6.66
CA PHE A 440 -21.59 -13.29 5.37
C PHE A 440 -21.27 -12.27 4.27
N CYS A 441 -20.25 -12.59 3.49
CA CYS A 441 -19.89 -11.84 2.29
C CYS A 441 -20.43 -12.58 1.07
N GLN A 442 -20.86 -11.85 0.05
CA GLN A 442 -21.20 -12.47 -1.23
C GLN A 442 -19.91 -12.75 -1.99
N GLY A 443 -19.55 -14.02 -2.11
CA GLY A 443 -18.44 -14.46 -2.96
C GLY A 443 -18.87 -14.58 -4.42
N GLU A 444 -17.93 -14.39 -5.34
CA GLU A 444 -18.14 -14.53 -6.80
C GLU A 444 -18.46 -15.99 -7.21
N SER A 445 -18.04 -16.99 -6.42
CA SER A 445 -18.30 -18.39 -6.71
C SER A 445 -19.65 -18.84 -6.15
N GLU A 446 -20.62 -19.10 -7.04
CA GLU A 446 -21.91 -19.72 -6.72
C GLU A 446 -21.71 -21.02 -5.92
N GLY A 447 -21.88 -20.97 -4.59
CA GLY A 447 -21.94 -22.15 -3.72
C GLY A 447 -21.10 -22.09 -2.43
N ALA A 448 -20.02 -21.31 -2.37
CA ALA A 448 -19.22 -21.17 -1.16
C ALA A 448 -19.72 -20.00 -0.30
N ARG A 449 -20.36 -20.31 0.83
CA ARG A 449 -20.82 -19.31 1.80
C ARG A 449 -19.64 -18.84 2.65
N SER A 450 -19.09 -17.68 2.30
CA SER A 450 -17.96 -17.07 2.97
C SER A 450 -18.38 -16.06 4.03
N VAL A 451 -17.57 -15.96 5.07
CA VAL A 451 -17.78 -15.11 6.22
C VAL A 451 -16.50 -14.33 6.49
N ALA A 452 -16.65 -13.04 6.73
CA ALA A 452 -15.62 -12.19 7.31
C ALA A 452 -15.88 -12.04 8.82
N LEU A 453 -14.81 -12.08 9.61
CA LEU A 453 -14.80 -11.72 11.01
C LEU A 453 -14.16 -10.34 11.15
N VAL A 454 -14.78 -9.45 11.91
CA VAL A 454 -14.30 -8.10 12.17
C VAL A 454 -14.49 -7.77 13.64
N ARG A 455 -13.58 -6.96 14.20
CA ARG A 455 -13.74 -6.46 15.56
C ARG A 455 -15.00 -5.59 15.63
N ALA A 456 -15.77 -5.75 16.70
CA ALA A 456 -17.00 -4.98 16.87
C ALA A 456 -16.67 -3.47 16.93
N GLY A 457 -17.32 -2.68 16.08
CA GLY A 457 -17.09 -1.24 15.99
C GLY A 457 -16.01 -0.83 15.00
N ASP A 458 -15.48 -1.75 14.20
CA ASP A 458 -14.48 -1.46 13.16
C ASP A 458 -14.89 -1.92 11.75
N ALA A 459 -16.11 -2.45 11.59
CA ALA A 459 -16.52 -3.06 10.33
C ALA A 459 -16.45 -2.11 9.12
N ARG A 460 -16.66 -0.79 9.30
CA ARG A 460 -16.48 0.22 8.23
C ARG A 460 -15.05 0.24 7.67
N ALA A 461 -14.05 0.01 8.51
CA ALA A 461 -12.65 0.03 8.10
C ALA A 461 -12.27 -1.22 7.32
N TYR A 462 -12.72 -2.39 7.77
CA TYR A 462 -12.22 -3.69 7.30
C TYR A 462 -13.11 -4.39 6.27
N LEU A 463 -14.39 -4.01 6.13
CA LEU A 463 -15.27 -4.60 5.11
C LEU A 463 -15.17 -3.85 3.77
N PRO A 464 -15.54 -4.50 2.65
CA PRO A 464 -15.70 -3.83 1.37
C PRO A 464 -16.72 -2.68 1.45
N SER A 465 -16.42 -1.53 0.84
CA SER A 465 -17.31 -0.36 0.86
C SER A 465 -18.73 -0.70 0.36
N ALA A 466 -18.83 -1.47 -0.72
CA ALA A 466 -20.13 -1.94 -1.25
C ALA A 466 -20.92 -2.81 -0.25
N THR A 467 -20.22 -3.57 0.61
CA THR A 467 -20.89 -4.36 1.65
C THR A 467 -21.44 -3.44 2.75
N VAL A 468 -20.65 -2.45 3.18
CA VAL A 468 -21.08 -1.45 4.17
C VAL A 468 -22.25 -0.61 3.67
N GLU A 469 -22.20 -0.15 2.42
CA GLU A 469 -23.31 0.60 1.78
C GLU A 469 -24.60 -0.22 1.77
N LYS A 470 -24.51 -1.52 1.45
CA LYS A 470 -25.67 -2.42 1.50
C LYS A 470 -26.23 -2.58 2.91
N MET A 471 -25.38 -2.69 3.94
CA MET A 471 -25.83 -2.73 5.33
C MET A 471 -26.60 -1.47 5.71
N LEU A 472 -26.11 -0.30 5.26
CA LEU A 472 -26.75 1.00 5.52
C LEU A 472 -28.06 1.18 4.74
N ALA A 473 -28.15 0.65 3.52
CA ALA A 473 -29.39 0.63 2.73
C ALA A 473 -30.48 -0.27 3.36
N GLY A 474 -30.10 -1.26 4.18
CA GLY A 474 -31.04 -2.11 4.91
C GLY A 474 -31.66 -3.22 4.05
N ALA A 475 -32.90 -3.61 4.36
CA ALA A 475 -33.56 -4.79 3.77
C ALA A 475 -34.15 -4.56 2.34
N GLU A 476 -33.54 -3.69 1.54
CA GLU A 476 -33.93 -3.50 0.14
C GLU A 476 -33.63 -4.78 -0.68
N GLY A 477 -34.66 -5.32 -1.35
CA GLY A 477 -34.52 -6.52 -2.19
C GLY A 477 -34.63 -7.87 -1.46
N VAL A 478 -34.97 -7.89 -0.18
CA VAL A 478 -35.28 -9.13 0.58
C VAL A 478 -36.79 -9.42 0.53
N THR A 479 -37.21 -10.65 0.85
CA THR A 479 -38.64 -11.02 0.93
C THR A 479 -39.38 -10.18 1.97
N ALA A 480 -40.69 -9.99 1.79
CA ALA A 480 -41.50 -9.18 2.69
C ALA A 480 -41.49 -9.71 4.13
N GLU A 481 -41.44 -11.04 4.32
CA GLU A 481 -41.32 -11.67 5.62
C GLU A 481 -39.97 -11.38 6.30
N ALA A 482 -38.87 -11.47 5.54
CA ALA A 482 -37.55 -11.16 6.06
C ALA A 482 -37.37 -9.66 6.33
N GLY A 483 -37.95 -8.78 5.50
CA GLY A 483 -37.98 -7.35 5.76
C GLY A 483 -38.65 -7.00 7.10
N ARG A 484 -39.80 -7.61 7.41
CA ARG A 484 -40.47 -7.45 8.71
C ARG A 484 -39.59 -7.90 9.88
N VAL A 485 -38.91 -9.05 9.75
CA VAL A 485 -37.96 -9.55 10.76
C VAL A 485 -36.81 -8.57 10.96
N TYR A 486 -36.25 -8.03 9.89
CA TYR A 486 -35.18 -7.04 9.96
C TYR A 486 -35.62 -5.77 10.67
N GLU A 487 -36.78 -5.20 10.32
CA GLU A 487 -37.33 -4.00 10.96
C GLU A 487 -37.52 -4.19 12.48
N PHE A 488 -38.02 -5.37 12.89
CA PHE A 488 -38.18 -5.70 14.30
C PHE A 488 -36.83 -5.81 15.04
N ILE A 489 -35.83 -6.43 14.43
CA ILE A 489 -34.47 -6.49 15.00
C ILE A 489 -33.87 -5.09 15.12
N VAL A 490 -34.10 -4.22 14.13
CA VAL A 490 -33.63 -2.82 14.16
C VAL A 490 -34.31 -2.02 15.27
N SER A 491 -35.62 -2.21 15.51
CA SER A 491 -36.35 -1.46 16.55
C SER A 491 -35.96 -1.87 17.98
N GLU A 492 -35.77 -3.17 18.21
CA GLU A 492 -35.43 -3.71 19.54
C GLU A 492 -33.91 -3.76 19.79
N GLY A 493 -33.10 -3.71 18.73
CA GLY A 493 -31.65 -3.70 18.78
C GLY A 493 -31.02 -5.10 18.86
N VAL A 494 -31.01 -5.72 20.04
CA VAL A 494 -30.47 -7.09 20.27
C VAL A 494 -31.62 -7.97 20.74
N VAL A 495 -31.95 -9.03 20.01
CA VAL A 495 -33.10 -9.88 20.31
C VAL A 495 -32.80 -11.35 20.09
N ASP A 496 -33.35 -12.20 20.95
CA ASP A 496 -33.30 -13.64 20.77
C ASP A 496 -34.42 -14.13 19.84
N SER A 497 -34.31 -15.39 19.40
CA SER A 497 -35.27 -15.95 18.45
C SER A 497 -36.68 -16.13 19.05
N GLU A 498 -36.79 -16.33 20.37
CA GLU A 498 -38.07 -16.47 21.07
C GLU A 498 -38.82 -15.13 21.14
N THR A 499 -38.12 -14.03 21.42
CA THR A 499 -38.70 -12.67 21.41
C THR A 499 -39.18 -12.29 20.02
N ILE A 500 -38.42 -12.62 18.96
CA ILE A 500 -38.86 -12.36 17.58
C ILE A 500 -40.16 -13.12 17.26
N LEU A 501 -40.27 -14.40 17.64
CA LEU A 501 -41.51 -15.17 17.45
C LEU A 501 -42.69 -14.59 18.24
N ALA A 502 -42.45 -14.14 19.46
CA ALA A 502 -43.49 -13.51 20.29
C ALA A 502 -43.98 -12.17 19.68
N GLY A 503 -43.07 -11.39 19.08
CA GLY A 503 -43.36 -10.14 18.40
C GLY A 503 -44.01 -10.30 17.02
N MET A 504 -44.07 -11.52 16.46
CA MET A 504 -44.60 -11.80 15.13
C MET A 504 -45.72 -12.85 15.13
N PRO A 505 -46.95 -12.47 15.54
CA PRO A 505 -48.08 -13.38 15.55
C PRO A 505 -48.33 -13.99 14.16
N GLY A 506 -48.36 -15.32 14.09
CA GLY A 506 -48.61 -16.07 12.86
C GLY A 506 -47.37 -16.50 12.08
N MET A 507 -46.15 -16.12 12.51
CA MET A 507 -44.91 -16.63 11.93
C MET A 507 -44.51 -17.96 12.57
N THR A 508 -44.18 -18.96 11.75
CA THR A 508 -43.70 -20.26 12.24
C THR A 508 -42.18 -20.26 12.48
N PRO A 509 -41.64 -21.13 13.34
CA PRO A 509 -40.18 -21.24 13.53
C PRO A 509 -39.41 -21.56 12.24
N SER A 510 -40.00 -22.30 11.30
CA SER A 510 -39.36 -22.61 10.01
C SER A 510 -39.30 -21.39 9.08
N GLU A 511 -40.31 -20.52 9.14
CA GLU A 511 -40.33 -19.26 8.38
C GLU A 511 -39.33 -18.28 8.99
N LEU A 512 -39.27 -18.17 10.32
CA LEU A 512 -38.28 -17.33 10.99
C LEU A 512 -36.84 -17.81 10.71
N ALA A 513 -36.57 -19.11 10.80
CA ALA A 513 -35.26 -19.67 10.46
C ALA A 513 -34.85 -19.36 9.00
N THR A 514 -35.82 -19.35 8.09
CA THR A 514 -35.59 -18.97 6.69
C THR A 514 -35.33 -17.48 6.54
N ALA A 515 -36.11 -16.63 7.21
CA ALA A 515 -35.90 -15.18 7.22
C ALA A 515 -34.53 -14.81 7.79
N ILE A 516 -34.14 -15.35 8.95
CA ILE A 516 -32.82 -15.13 9.56
C ILE A 516 -31.71 -15.64 8.65
N ARG A 517 -31.85 -16.82 8.04
CA ARG A 517 -30.88 -17.32 7.07
C ARG A 517 -30.72 -16.34 5.91
N ASP A 518 -31.81 -15.91 5.30
CA ASP A 518 -31.76 -15.06 4.11
C ASP A 518 -31.20 -13.66 4.44
N LEU A 519 -31.55 -13.08 5.60
CA LEU A 519 -30.97 -11.84 6.11
C LEU A 519 -29.48 -11.96 6.44
N ALA A 520 -29.08 -13.05 7.10
CA ALA A 520 -27.69 -13.29 7.47
C ALA A 520 -26.82 -13.50 6.22
N LEU A 521 -27.28 -14.31 5.25
CA LEU A 521 -26.61 -14.51 3.97
C LEU A 521 -26.55 -13.23 3.11
N ALA A 522 -27.51 -12.31 3.31
CA ALA A 522 -27.46 -10.99 2.69
C ALA A 522 -26.45 -10.03 3.37
N GLY A 523 -25.94 -10.39 4.56
CA GLY A 523 -25.01 -9.59 5.35
C GLY A 523 -25.69 -8.52 6.22
N LEU A 524 -27.02 -8.57 6.38
CA LEU A 524 -27.81 -7.54 7.06
C LEU A 524 -27.95 -7.76 8.57
N ILE A 525 -27.79 -9.00 9.02
CA ILE A 525 -27.80 -9.35 10.43
C ILE A 525 -26.58 -10.20 10.79
N THR A 526 -26.20 -10.13 12.05
CA THR A 526 -25.18 -10.96 12.68
C THR A 526 -25.75 -11.57 13.96
N GLY A 527 -25.08 -12.59 14.50
CA GLY A 527 -25.44 -13.23 15.75
C GLY A 527 -24.24 -13.44 16.67
N ASP A 528 -24.48 -13.51 17.98
CA ASP A 528 -23.45 -13.69 19.02
C ASP A 528 -22.95 -15.13 19.19
N SER A 529 -23.15 -16.00 18.20
CA SER A 529 -22.65 -17.38 18.21
C SER A 529 -22.07 -17.79 16.86
N TRP A 530 -20.86 -18.34 16.89
CA TRP A 530 -20.21 -18.95 15.74
C TRP A 530 -20.95 -20.21 15.26
N ARG A 531 -21.53 -20.96 16.20
CA ARG A 531 -22.34 -22.14 15.87
C ARG A 531 -23.55 -21.78 15.01
N ALA A 532 -24.14 -20.60 15.22
CA ALA A 532 -25.25 -20.11 14.42
C ALA A 532 -24.82 -19.83 12.97
N ALA A 533 -23.65 -19.20 12.77
CA ALA A 533 -23.08 -18.99 11.44
C ALA A 533 -22.86 -20.32 10.69
N MET A 534 -22.32 -21.33 11.37
CA MET A 534 -22.14 -22.68 10.82
C MET A 534 -23.47 -23.34 10.46
N ALA A 535 -24.50 -23.22 11.32
CA ALA A 535 -25.82 -23.76 11.06
C ALA A 535 -26.49 -23.11 9.85
N ILE A 536 -26.41 -21.77 9.75
CA ILE A 536 -26.91 -21.01 8.60
C ILE A 536 -26.23 -21.49 7.33
N SER A 537 -24.90 -21.61 7.32
CA SER A 537 -24.15 -22.01 6.14
C SER A 537 -24.46 -23.44 5.65
N ASN A 538 -24.75 -24.37 6.56
CA ASN A 538 -25.10 -25.74 6.19
C ASN A 538 -26.59 -25.90 5.79
N SER A 539 -27.43 -24.90 6.04
CA SER A 539 -28.88 -24.99 5.80
C SER A 539 -29.27 -24.78 4.32
N THR A 540 -30.27 -25.51 3.83
CA THR A 540 -30.87 -25.32 2.49
C THR A 540 -32.14 -24.46 2.55
N ALA A 541 -32.58 -23.90 1.41
CA ALA A 541 -33.78 -23.06 1.35
C ALA A 541 -35.05 -23.84 1.79
N MET A 542 -35.66 -23.44 2.90
CA MET A 542 -36.80 -24.13 3.51
C MET A 542 -38.11 -23.49 3.04
N ARG A 543 -38.71 -23.99 1.96
CA ARG A 543 -40.06 -23.53 1.55
C ARG A 543 -41.14 -24.07 2.49
N ALA A 544 -42.10 -23.21 2.83
CA ALA A 544 -43.32 -23.58 3.55
C ALA A 544 -44.15 -24.57 2.72
N VAL A 545 -44.59 -25.65 3.36
CA VAL A 545 -45.68 -26.48 2.84
C VAL A 545 -46.85 -26.25 3.77
N SER A 546 -47.88 -25.54 3.29
CA SER A 546 -49.14 -25.44 4.02
C SER A 546 -49.66 -26.86 4.28
N PRO A 547 -50.09 -27.20 5.50
CA PRO A 547 -50.80 -28.44 5.73
C PRO A 547 -52.17 -28.30 5.07
N ALA A 548 -52.27 -28.67 3.80
CA ALA A 548 -53.57 -28.78 3.14
C ALA A 548 -54.36 -29.88 3.86
N MET A 549 -55.31 -29.47 4.70
CA MET A 549 -56.43 -30.30 5.13
C MET A 549 -57.25 -30.62 3.88
N ASP A 550 -56.88 -31.67 3.16
CA ASP A 550 -57.64 -32.14 2.00
C ASP A 550 -58.81 -33.00 2.49
N SER A 551 -59.94 -32.34 2.75
CA SER A 551 -61.24 -32.95 2.94
C SER A 551 -61.82 -33.36 1.58
N GLY A 552 -61.40 -34.51 1.07
CA GLY A 552 -61.94 -35.10 -0.16
C GLY A 552 -61.70 -36.62 -0.23
N PRO A 553 -62.73 -37.46 -0.48
CA PRO A 553 -62.54 -38.89 -0.56
C PRO A 553 -62.19 -39.29 -1.99
N ARG A 554 -61.00 -39.88 -2.22
CA ARG A 554 -60.73 -40.96 -3.20
C ARG A 554 -59.23 -41.15 -3.44
N ASN A 555 -58.68 -42.28 -2.98
CA ASN A 555 -58.27 -43.43 -3.83
C ASN A 555 -57.25 -44.29 -3.06
N ARG A 556 -57.72 -45.41 -2.50
CA ARG A 556 -56.93 -46.34 -1.68
C ARG A 556 -56.23 -47.37 -2.56
N SER A 557 -55.04 -47.09 -3.08
CA SER A 557 -54.07 -48.14 -3.48
C SER A 557 -52.73 -47.60 -4.03
N ARG A 558 -52.01 -46.74 -3.27
CA ARG A 558 -50.54 -46.49 -3.45
C ARG A 558 -49.87 -45.67 -2.34
N HIS A 559 -50.54 -45.43 -1.21
CA HIS A 559 -50.18 -44.35 -0.26
C HIS A 559 -49.30 -44.73 0.95
N PHE A 560 -48.73 -45.95 1.03
CA PHE A 560 -47.94 -46.34 2.21
C PHE A 560 -46.44 -46.01 2.14
N ARG A 561 -45.89 -45.60 0.98
CA ARG A 561 -44.47 -45.20 0.85
C ARG A 561 -44.23 -43.68 0.71
N SER A 562 -45.28 -42.86 0.50
CA SER A 562 -45.17 -41.38 0.37
C SER A 562 -45.12 -40.68 1.74
N ARG A 563 -45.97 -41.10 2.69
CA ARG A 563 -46.10 -40.47 4.02
C ARG A 563 -44.85 -40.57 4.90
N SER A 564 -43.99 -41.58 4.67
CA SER A 564 -42.73 -41.75 5.41
C SER A 564 -41.62 -40.82 4.92
N VAL A 565 -41.63 -40.47 3.63
CA VAL A 565 -40.67 -39.54 3.03
C VAL A 565 -41.01 -38.10 3.43
N GLU A 566 -42.29 -37.71 3.38
CA GLU A 566 -42.76 -36.39 3.82
C GLU A 566 -42.49 -36.14 5.32
N ARG A 567 -42.76 -37.12 6.19
CA ARG A 567 -42.44 -37.01 7.62
C ARG A 567 -40.94 -36.91 7.90
N ARG A 568 -40.09 -37.63 7.15
CA ARG A 568 -38.63 -37.54 7.27
C ARG A 568 -38.12 -36.17 6.82
N GLN A 569 -38.65 -35.64 5.72
CA GLN A 569 -38.29 -34.31 5.23
C GLN A 569 -38.75 -33.20 6.19
N PHE A 570 -39.95 -33.32 6.78
CA PHE A 570 -40.44 -32.39 7.79
C PHE A 570 -39.59 -32.44 9.07
N ALA A 571 -39.27 -33.63 9.59
CA ALA A 571 -38.42 -33.80 10.76
C ALA A 571 -36.96 -33.38 10.54
N HIS A 572 -36.47 -33.42 9.30
CA HIS A 572 -35.18 -32.86 8.91
C HIS A 572 -35.21 -31.33 8.94
N ARG A 573 -36.20 -30.72 8.27
CA ARG A 573 -36.38 -29.26 8.26
C ARG A 573 -36.61 -28.69 9.66
N PHE A 574 -37.40 -29.35 10.50
CA PHE A 574 -37.60 -28.90 11.87
C PHE A 574 -36.29 -28.90 12.68
N ARG A 575 -35.43 -29.90 12.49
CA ARG A 575 -34.09 -29.94 13.10
C ARG A 575 -33.16 -28.87 12.54
N GLU A 576 -33.18 -28.62 11.24
CA GLU A 576 -32.42 -27.52 10.63
C GLU A 576 -32.85 -26.15 11.18
N ALA A 577 -34.17 -25.93 11.33
CA ALA A 577 -34.71 -24.69 11.89
C ALA A 577 -34.29 -24.51 13.35
N GLN A 578 -34.30 -25.57 14.16
CA GLN A 578 -33.81 -25.54 15.55
C GLN A 578 -32.31 -25.27 15.65
N ASN A 579 -31.52 -25.71 14.67
CA ASN A 579 -30.08 -25.43 14.65
C ASN A 579 -29.78 -23.97 14.29
N VAL A 580 -30.55 -23.37 13.38
CA VAL A 580 -30.43 -21.94 13.03
C VAL A 580 -30.93 -21.07 14.19
N LEU A 581 -32.08 -21.41 14.77
CA LEU A 581 -32.70 -20.72 15.92
C LEU A 581 -32.23 -21.32 17.25
N ALA A 582 -30.93 -21.61 17.38
CA ALA A 582 -30.41 -22.23 18.58
C ALA A 582 -30.73 -21.35 19.82
N PRO A 583 -31.19 -21.94 20.94
CA PRO A 583 -31.50 -21.17 22.14
C PRO A 583 -30.29 -20.40 22.66
N GLY A 584 -30.52 -19.16 23.11
CA GLY A 584 -29.46 -18.29 23.65
C GLY A 584 -28.58 -17.61 22.59
N VAL A 585 -28.95 -17.68 21.31
CA VAL A 585 -28.36 -16.84 20.26
C VAL A 585 -29.14 -15.54 20.16
N ASN A 586 -28.42 -14.42 20.27
CA ASN A 586 -28.95 -13.09 20.08
C ASN A 586 -28.60 -12.58 18.68
N TRP A 587 -29.61 -12.01 18.01
CA TRP A 587 -29.50 -11.43 16.69
C TRP A 587 -29.47 -9.91 16.78
N SER A 588 -28.65 -9.30 15.92
CA SER A 588 -28.59 -7.84 15.79
C SER A 588 -28.35 -7.43 14.33
N ALA A 589 -28.82 -6.24 13.98
CA ALA A 589 -28.58 -5.67 12.66
C ALA A 589 -27.12 -5.24 12.51
N THR A 590 -26.52 -5.50 11.34
CA THR A 590 -25.15 -5.08 11.02
C THR A 590 -25.05 -3.58 10.73
N SER A 591 -26.17 -2.88 10.54
CA SER A 591 -26.23 -1.42 10.37
C SER A 591 -25.98 -0.62 11.65
N ARG A 592 -25.86 -1.30 12.81
CA ARG A 592 -25.70 -0.64 14.11
C ARG A 592 -24.30 -0.06 14.30
N PHE A 593 -24.22 1.05 15.05
CA PHE A 593 -22.96 1.68 15.44
C PHE A 593 -22.00 0.73 16.15
N SER A 594 -22.52 -0.16 17.01
CA SER A 594 -21.71 -1.15 17.75
C SER A 594 -21.00 -2.17 16.85
N PHE A 595 -21.47 -2.35 15.61
CA PHE A 595 -20.83 -3.21 14.63
C PHE A 595 -20.00 -2.39 13.63
N LEU A 596 -20.61 -1.34 13.05
CA LEU A 596 -19.99 -0.52 12.00
C LEU A 596 -18.84 0.35 12.49
N GLY A 597 -18.98 0.94 13.68
CA GLY A 597 -18.05 1.94 14.17
C GLY A 597 -18.35 3.37 13.73
N PRO A 598 -17.46 4.31 14.09
CA PRO A 598 -17.55 5.71 13.68
C PRO A 598 -17.41 5.88 12.17
N GLU A 599 -17.99 6.95 11.65
CA GLU A 599 -17.73 7.38 10.28
C GLU A 599 -16.32 7.94 10.19
N LEU A 600 -15.54 7.40 9.25
CA LEU A 600 -14.16 7.77 9.01
C LEU A 600 -14.09 8.58 7.72
N GLY A 601 -13.29 9.65 7.73
CA GLY A 601 -12.94 10.35 6.48
C GLY A 601 -12.14 9.44 5.55
N GLU A 602 -12.10 9.75 4.26
CA GLU A 602 -11.41 8.93 3.25
C GLU A 602 -9.93 8.67 3.59
N ALA A 603 -9.23 9.69 4.10
CA ALA A 603 -7.83 9.57 4.52
C ALA A 603 -7.65 8.62 5.72
N GLN A 604 -8.47 8.77 6.77
CA GLN A 604 -8.42 7.90 7.95
C GLN A 604 -8.76 6.44 7.60
N LEU A 605 -9.71 6.25 6.69
CA LEU A 605 -10.09 4.94 6.19
C LEU A 605 -8.94 4.31 5.39
N ALA A 606 -8.26 5.08 4.54
CA ALA A 606 -7.11 4.63 3.78
C ALA A 606 -5.94 4.24 4.70
N ASP A 607 -5.65 5.04 5.73
CA ASP A 607 -4.62 4.75 6.74
C ASP A 607 -4.90 3.42 7.46
N LYS A 608 -6.11 3.24 8.01
CA LYS A 608 -6.50 1.98 8.68
C LYS A 608 -6.39 0.76 7.75
N ARG A 609 -6.75 0.91 6.48
CA ARG A 609 -6.65 -0.17 5.48
C ARG A 609 -5.21 -0.47 5.09
N ALA A 610 -4.36 0.55 4.97
CA ALA A 610 -2.93 0.38 4.74
C ALA A 610 -2.27 -0.38 5.90
N GLU A 611 -2.56 0.00 7.15
CA GLU A 611 -2.11 -0.73 8.35
C GLU A 611 -2.60 -2.18 8.37
N ALA A 612 -3.86 -2.42 8.02
CA ALA A 612 -4.42 -3.78 7.94
C ALA A 612 -3.66 -4.65 6.93
N LEU A 613 -3.32 -4.10 5.76
CA LEU A 613 -2.55 -4.81 4.74
C LEU A 613 -1.11 -5.05 5.17
N LEU A 614 -0.45 -4.08 5.81
CA LEU A 614 0.90 -4.23 6.36
C LEU A 614 0.94 -5.33 7.43
N ARG A 615 -0.04 -5.34 8.34
CA ARG A 615 -0.16 -6.36 9.39
C ARG A 615 -0.39 -7.75 8.81
N ARG A 616 -1.15 -7.86 7.72
CA ARG A 616 -1.50 -9.14 7.10
C ARG A 616 -0.43 -9.71 6.19
N HIS A 617 0.12 -8.87 5.30
CA HIS A 617 1.00 -9.32 4.23
C HIS A 617 2.47 -8.96 4.45
N GLY A 618 2.77 -8.07 5.40
CA GLY A 618 4.11 -7.54 5.67
C GLY A 618 4.62 -6.61 4.56
N VAL A 619 4.62 -7.10 3.32
CA VAL A 619 4.87 -6.36 2.08
C VAL A 619 3.54 -6.13 1.35
N VAL A 620 3.13 -4.87 1.27
CA VAL A 620 1.92 -4.44 0.59
C VAL A 620 2.22 -4.15 -0.88
N THR A 621 1.44 -4.81 -1.73
CA THR A 621 1.39 -4.60 -3.17
C THR A 621 -0.06 -4.51 -3.60
N ARG A 622 -0.34 -4.03 -4.82
CA ARG A 622 -1.70 -4.11 -5.40
C ARG A 622 -2.24 -5.54 -5.37
N ARG A 623 -1.35 -6.53 -5.53
CA ARG A 623 -1.71 -7.95 -5.53
C ARG A 623 -2.25 -8.42 -4.18
N ALA A 624 -1.79 -7.87 -3.07
CA ALA A 624 -2.30 -8.18 -1.73
C ALA A 624 -3.81 -7.91 -1.62
N ILE A 625 -4.28 -6.78 -2.17
CA ILE A 625 -5.69 -6.40 -2.20
C ILE A 625 -6.53 -7.36 -3.05
N GLU A 626 -5.98 -7.77 -4.21
CA GLU A 626 -6.67 -8.72 -5.11
C GLU A 626 -6.85 -10.10 -4.47
N ILE A 627 -5.90 -10.52 -3.63
CA ILE A 627 -5.97 -11.81 -2.93
C ILE A 627 -6.99 -11.76 -1.81
N ASP A 628 -7.05 -10.66 -1.07
CA ASP A 628 -8.04 -10.50 0.00
C ASP A 628 -9.46 -10.26 -0.55
N GLN A 629 -9.58 -9.89 -1.84
CA GLN A 629 -10.86 -9.66 -2.54
C GLN A 629 -11.75 -8.62 -1.85
N LEU A 630 -11.14 -7.61 -1.22
CA LEU A 630 -11.86 -6.61 -0.41
C LEU A 630 -12.46 -5.47 -1.23
N GLY A 631 -12.13 -5.38 -2.53
CA GLY A 631 -12.61 -4.31 -3.41
C GLY A 631 -12.17 -2.91 -2.98
N TRP A 632 -11.07 -2.80 -2.22
CA TRP A 632 -10.52 -1.52 -1.79
C TRP A 632 -9.80 -0.81 -2.93
N ASP A 633 -9.92 0.51 -2.96
CA ASP A 633 -9.24 1.35 -3.94
C ASP A 633 -7.74 1.43 -3.65
N TRP A 634 -6.92 0.94 -4.60
CA TRP A 634 -5.46 0.99 -4.51
C TRP A 634 -4.93 2.41 -4.45
N ARG A 635 -5.56 3.38 -5.15
CA ARG A 635 -5.06 4.76 -5.21
C ARG A 635 -5.07 5.41 -3.83
N SER A 636 -6.17 5.28 -3.10
CA SER A 636 -6.30 5.80 -1.74
C SER A 636 -5.28 5.18 -0.78
N ILE A 637 -5.11 3.84 -0.86
CA ILE A 637 -4.15 3.10 -0.03
C ILE A 637 -2.71 3.47 -0.38
N TYR A 638 -2.38 3.62 -1.66
CA TYR A 638 -1.06 4.03 -2.13
C TYR A 638 -0.69 5.41 -1.58
N ASN A 639 -1.63 6.36 -1.58
CA ASN A 639 -1.40 7.69 -1.00
C ASN A 639 -1.14 7.61 0.51
N ALA A 640 -1.92 6.81 1.24
CA ALA A 640 -1.70 6.56 2.66
C ALA A 640 -0.30 5.95 2.92
N LEU A 641 0.10 4.93 2.15
CA LEU A 641 1.41 4.31 2.24
C LEU A 641 2.55 5.29 1.91
N ASN A 642 2.36 6.18 0.94
CA ASN A 642 3.33 7.23 0.62
C ASN A 642 3.50 8.23 1.77
N LEU A 643 2.40 8.62 2.43
CA LEU A 643 2.45 9.44 3.65
C LEU A 643 3.13 8.70 4.81
N MET A 644 2.86 7.39 4.97
CA MET A 644 3.54 6.56 5.96
C MET A 644 5.04 6.42 5.66
N GLU A 645 5.45 6.41 4.39
CA GLU A 645 6.86 6.39 3.99
C GLU A 645 7.56 7.70 4.35
N LEU A 646 6.90 8.84 4.10
CA LEU A 646 7.40 10.14 4.54
C LEU A 646 7.58 10.20 6.07
N ARG A 647 6.67 9.59 6.84
CA ARG A 647 6.80 9.44 8.30
C ARG A 647 7.88 8.44 8.74
N GLY A 648 8.48 7.70 7.81
CA GLY A 648 9.46 6.64 8.12
C GLY A 648 8.86 5.37 8.72
N VAL A 649 7.53 5.23 8.76
CA VAL A 649 6.81 4.05 9.29
C VAL A 649 6.97 2.85 8.34
N VAL A 650 6.95 3.13 7.04
CA VAL A 650 7.16 2.14 5.99
C VAL A 650 8.28 2.57 5.05
N ARG A 651 8.79 1.61 4.29
CA ARG A 651 9.74 1.85 3.21
C ARG A 651 9.11 1.41 1.90
N ARG A 652 9.32 2.18 0.84
CA ARG A 652 9.05 1.75 -0.54
C ARG A 652 10.32 1.14 -1.13
N GLY A 653 10.19 0.13 -1.96
CA GLY A 653 11.32 -0.48 -2.66
C GLY A 653 10.94 -1.80 -3.32
N TYR A 654 11.92 -2.46 -3.93
CA TYR A 654 11.73 -3.80 -4.47
C TYR A 654 12.21 -4.84 -3.44
N PHE A 655 11.31 -5.24 -2.53
CA PHE A 655 11.67 -6.10 -1.39
C PHE A 655 11.68 -7.58 -1.71
N VAL A 656 10.81 -8.05 -2.60
CA VAL A 656 10.63 -9.48 -2.91
C VAL A 656 10.66 -9.70 -4.41
N ASN A 657 11.52 -10.61 -4.85
CA ASN A 657 11.60 -11.02 -6.26
C ASN A 657 10.27 -11.63 -6.73
N GLY A 658 9.89 -11.42 -7.99
CA GLY A 658 8.67 -12.01 -8.56
C GLY A 658 7.34 -11.39 -8.12
N LEU A 659 7.31 -10.57 -7.06
CA LEU A 659 6.13 -9.75 -6.74
C LEU A 659 6.08 -8.49 -7.64
N PRO A 660 4.98 -8.25 -8.36
CA PRO A 660 4.89 -7.16 -9.33
C PRO A 660 4.57 -5.81 -8.69
N GLY A 661 4.94 -4.75 -9.42
CA GLY A 661 4.63 -3.37 -9.09
C GLY A 661 5.40 -2.83 -7.89
N VAL A 662 4.96 -1.65 -7.44
CA VAL A 662 5.51 -0.97 -6.25
C VAL A 662 5.20 -1.80 -5.00
N GLN A 663 6.20 -1.94 -4.13
CA GLN A 663 6.07 -2.65 -2.86
C GLN A 663 6.38 -1.70 -1.70
N PHE A 664 5.57 -1.79 -0.66
CA PHE A 664 5.75 -1.09 0.61
C PHE A 664 5.90 -2.12 1.73
N ALA A 665 6.81 -1.93 2.66
CA ALA A 665 6.97 -2.82 3.80
C ALA A 665 7.27 -2.03 5.07
N SER A 666 6.81 -2.52 6.23
CA SER A 666 7.27 -1.97 7.51
C SER A 666 8.74 -2.31 7.74
N VAL A 667 9.45 -1.44 8.45
CA VAL A 667 10.87 -1.66 8.77
C VAL A 667 11.05 -2.98 9.54
N GLU A 668 10.17 -3.22 10.51
CA GLU A 668 10.14 -4.44 11.31
C GLU A 668 10.01 -5.70 10.44
N PHE A 669 9.09 -5.69 9.45
CA PHE A 669 8.90 -6.85 8.59
C PHE A 669 10.08 -7.08 7.65
N VAL A 670 10.76 -6.02 7.20
CA VAL A 670 12.00 -6.16 6.43
C VAL A 670 13.10 -6.86 7.24
N ASP A 671 13.22 -6.56 8.53
CA ASP A 671 14.17 -7.24 9.41
C ASP A 671 13.73 -8.69 9.73
N THR A 672 12.43 -8.95 9.86
CA THR A 672 11.87 -10.31 9.90
C THR A 672 12.21 -11.10 8.64
N MET A 673 12.09 -10.52 7.44
CA MET A 673 12.48 -11.18 6.19
C MET A 673 13.99 -11.47 6.11
N ARG A 674 14.83 -10.60 6.66
CA ARG A 674 16.29 -10.79 6.69
C ARG A 674 16.72 -11.87 7.67
N SER A 675 16.04 -11.95 8.83
CA SER A 675 16.28 -12.94 9.87
C SER A 675 15.59 -14.28 9.63
N ALA A 676 14.53 -14.30 8.80
CA ALA A 676 13.90 -15.51 8.30
C ALA A 676 14.86 -16.27 7.37
N GLY A 677 15.73 -17.08 7.97
CA GLY A 677 16.54 -18.05 7.25
C GLY A 677 15.68 -19.10 6.56
N ARG A 678 16.15 -19.62 5.41
CA ARG A 678 15.69 -20.91 4.90
C ARG A 678 15.96 -21.91 6.03
N ARG A 679 14.93 -22.38 6.71
CA ARG A 679 15.09 -23.50 7.63
C ARG A 679 15.26 -24.72 6.73
N ASP A 680 16.47 -25.25 6.66
CA ASP A 680 16.79 -26.46 5.90
C ASP A 680 15.78 -27.59 6.24
N GLY A 681 15.59 -28.51 5.29
CA GLY A 681 14.49 -29.48 5.17
C GLY A 681 14.28 -30.49 6.33
N ASP A 682 14.78 -30.21 7.53
CA ASP A 682 14.51 -30.95 8.77
C ASP A 682 13.26 -30.45 9.51
N THR A 683 12.56 -29.44 8.99
CA THR A 683 11.27 -29.00 9.57
C THR A 683 10.11 -29.86 9.07
N VAL A 684 9.33 -30.39 10.02
CA VAL A 684 8.10 -31.15 9.76
C VAL A 684 7.17 -30.29 8.88
N PRO A 685 6.77 -30.78 7.69
CA PRO A 685 5.92 -30.01 6.81
C PRO A 685 4.57 -29.67 7.42
N LEU A 686 4.17 -28.42 7.27
CA LEU A 686 2.86 -27.91 7.67
C LEU A 686 1.92 -27.84 6.48
N VAL A 687 0.67 -28.27 6.66
CA VAL A 687 -0.35 -28.20 5.61
C VAL A 687 -1.36 -27.10 5.91
N VAL A 688 -1.54 -26.16 4.97
CA VAL A 688 -2.54 -25.09 5.03
C VAL A 688 -3.46 -25.11 3.80
N THR A 689 -4.61 -24.45 3.91
CA THR A 689 -5.55 -24.28 2.79
C THR A 689 -5.07 -23.22 1.80
N ALA A 690 -5.29 -23.44 0.51
CA ALA A 690 -4.92 -22.48 -0.54
C ALA A 690 -5.75 -21.18 -0.51
N THR A 691 -6.85 -21.16 0.24
CA THR A 691 -7.65 -19.94 0.47
C THR A 691 -7.08 -19.03 1.56
N ASP A 692 -6.07 -19.51 2.30
CA ASP A 692 -5.47 -18.76 3.39
C ASP A 692 -4.67 -17.54 2.85
N PRO A 693 -4.92 -16.32 3.34
CA PRO A 693 -4.25 -15.11 2.85
C PRO A 693 -2.73 -15.10 3.13
N MET A 694 -2.23 -15.97 4.02
CA MET A 694 -0.80 -16.07 4.34
C MET A 694 0.08 -16.39 3.13
N TYR A 695 -0.48 -17.02 2.11
CA TYR A 695 0.25 -17.35 0.89
C TYR A 695 -0.12 -16.38 -0.23
N ILE A 696 0.84 -15.63 -0.77
CA ILE A 696 0.59 -14.64 -1.82
C ILE A 696 0.81 -15.18 -3.25
N PHE A 697 1.68 -16.17 -3.43
CA PHE A 697 2.22 -16.60 -4.74
C PHE A 697 1.37 -17.63 -5.49
N ASP A 698 0.21 -17.24 -6.02
CA ASP A 698 -0.65 -18.15 -6.79
C ASP A 698 -0.22 -18.33 -8.27
N ARG A 699 -1.00 -19.14 -9.00
CA ARG A 699 -0.84 -19.39 -10.45
C ARG A 699 -0.50 -18.16 -11.29
N ARG A 700 -1.13 -17.02 -10.98
CA ARG A 700 -1.01 -15.78 -11.77
C ARG A 700 0.35 -15.11 -11.58
N LEU A 701 1.01 -15.36 -10.45
CA LEU A 701 2.37 -14.89 -10.16
C LEU A 701 3.42 -15.90 -10.64
N ALA A 702 3.15 -17.20 -10.49
CA ALA A 702 4.04 -18.27 -10.91
C ALA A 702 4.39 -18.17 -12.41
N SER A 703 3.41 -17.87 -13.27
CA SER A 703 3.62 -17.70 -14.71
C SER A 703 4.45 -16.46 -15.09
N VAL A 704 4.76 -15.58 -14.13
CA VAL A 704 5.48 -14.33 -14.34
C VAL A 704 6.91 -14.40 -13.77
N SER A 705 7.14 -15.26 -12.78
CA SER A 705 8.48 -15.65 -12.32
C SER A 705 9.03 -16.76 -13.23
N ASN A 706 10.33 -16.76 -13.56
CA ASN A 706 10.96 -17.91 -14.23
C ASN A 706 10.74 -19.17 -13.37
N GLU A 707 9.81 -20.04 -13.79
CA GLU A 707 9.31 -21.20 -13.02
C GLU A 707 10.44 -22.15 -12.57
N ALA A 708 11.55 -22.20 -13.31
CA ALA A 708 12.68 -23.08 -13.02
C ALA A 708 13.63 -22.58 -11.93
N GLU A 709 13.65 -21.28 -11.61
CA GLU A 709 14.60 -20.69 -10.64
C GLU A 709 13.96 -20.32 -9.29
N SER A 710 12.63 -20.14 -9.24
CA SER A 710 11.95 -19.63 -8.04
C SER A 710 11.56 -20.69 -7.00
N GLY A 711 11.47 -21.97 -7.40
CA GLY A 711 11.03 -23.06 -6.51
C GLY A 711 9.58 -22.94 -6.02
N LEU A 712 8.78 -22.05 -6.61
CA LEU A 712 7.36 -21.85 -6.28
C LEU A 712 6.47 -22.88 -7.00
N LEU A 713 5.41 -23.35 -6.34
CA LEU A 713 4.42 -24.22 -6.97
C LEU A 713 3.21 -23.42 -7.46
N ASP A 714 2.84 -23.64 -8.72
CA ASP A 714 1.60 -23.13 -9.30
C ASP A 714 0.39 -23.86 -8.69
N PHE A 715 -0.58 -23.11 -8.15
CA PHE A 715 -1.90 -23.66 -7.86
C PHE A 715 -3.06 -22.67 -7.94
N SER A 716 -4.25 -23.22 -8.14
CA SER A 716 -5.52 -22.50 -8.03
C SER A 716 -5.94 -22.37 -6.56
N ARG A 717 -6.24 -21.14 -6.12
CA ARG A 717 -6.81 -20.85 -4.80
C ARG A 717 -8.27 -21.29 -4.75
N ASN A 718 -8.50 -22.49 -4.22
CA ASN A 718 -9.85 -23.00 -3.96
C ASN A 718 -9.89 -23.70 -2.60
N SER A 719 -11.09 -23.85 -2.04
CA SER A 719 -11.31 -24.44 -0.71
C SER A 719 -10.92 -25.92 -0.61
N SER A 720 -10.70 -26.61 -1.72
CA SER A 720 -10.31 -28.02 -1.73
C SER A 720 -8.82 -28.23 -1.94
N THR A 721 -8.07 -27.18 -2.28
CA THR A 721 -6.63 -27.23 -2.49
C THR A 721 -5.91 -26.97 -1.18
N ARG A 722 -4.94 -27.83 -0.85
CA ARG A 722 -4.05 -27.66 0.31
C ARG A 722 -2.59 -27.64 -0.15
N VAL A 723 -1.76 -26.94 0.60
CA VAL A 723 -0.33 -26.79 0.29
C VAL A 723 0.48 -27.17 1.53
N ALA A 724 1.49 -28.00 1.34
CA ALA A 724 2.45 -28.38 2.36
C ALA A 724 3.70 -27.51 2.26
N PHE A 725 4.13 -26.92 3.38
CA PHE A 725 5.31 -26.07 3.50
C PHE A 725 6.35 -26.73 4.41
N SER A 726 7.60 -26.78 3.97
CA SER A 726 8.75 -27.11 4.83
C SER A 726 9.69 -25.92 4.85
N GLY A 727 9.95 -25.35 6.04
CA GLY A 727 10.84 -24.19 6.20
C GLY A 727 10.46 -22.96 5.36
N GLY A 728 9.17 -22.78 5.02
CA GLY A 728 8.70 -21.72 4.12
C GLY A 728 8.67 -22.07 2.64
N SER A 729 9.24 -23.21 2.23
CA SER A 729 9.20 -23.68 0.84
C SER A 729 7.97 -24.57 0.58
N PRO A 730 7.15 -24.30 -0.46
CA PRO A 730 6.03 -25.16 -0.81
C PRO A 730 6.56 -26.47 -1.42
N VAL A 731 6.44 -27.57 -0.70
CA VAL A 731 6.98 -28.88 -1.12
C VAL A 731 5.96 -29.74 -1.86
N MET A 732 4.66 -29.49 -1.65
CA MET A 732 3.59 -30.28 -2.25
C MET A 732 2.27 -29.48 -2.30
N VAL A 733 1.52 -29.63 -3.39
CA VAL A 733 0.15 -29.16 -3.54
C VAL A 733 -0.78 -30.36 -3.70
N ALA A 734 -1.84 -30.40 -2.91
CA ALA A 734 -2.89 -31.41 -2.94
C ALA A 734 -4.21 -30.77 -3.40
N TYR A 735 -4.62 -31.02 -4.65
CA TYR A 735 -5.89 -30.55 -5.19
C TYR A 735 -7.04 -31.49 -4.79
N SER A 736 -8.25 -30.93 -4.70
CA SER A 736 -9.49 -31.69 -4.46
C SER A 736 -9.39 -32.63 -3.25
N ASN A 737 -8.85 -32.10 -2.14
CA ASN A 737 -8.58 -32.83 -0.90
C ASN A 737 -7.63 -34.04 -1.06
N GLY A 738 -6.68 -33.96 -2.00
CA GLY A 738 -5.65 -34.99 -2.21
C GLY A 738 -5.89 -35.92 -3.41
N ALA A 739 -6.98 -35.75 -4.16
CA ALA A 739 -7.24 -36.56 -5.36
C ALA A 739 -6.13 -36.43 -6.41
N ARG A 740 -5.52 -35.25 -6.49
CA ARG A 740 -4.37 -34.98 -7.35
C ARG A 740 -3.28 -34.31 -6.53
N ILE A 741 -2.06 -34.83 -6.62
CA ILE A 741 -0.89 -34.30 -5.94
C ILE A 741 0.14 -33.83 -6.96
N VAL A 742 0.70 -32.64 -6.72
CA VAL A 742 1.84 -32.08 -7.43
C VAL A 742 2.94 -31.81 -6.41
N THR A 743 4.14 -32.31 -6.66
CA THR A 743 5.30 -32.13 -5.77
C THR A 743 6.25 -31.07 -6.31
N GLY A 744 6.86 -30.29 -5.42
CA GLY A 744 7.94 -29.38 -5.75
C GLY A 744 9.31 -30.05 -5.66
N ASP A 745 10.36 -29.23 -5.72
CA ASP A 745 11.75 -29.67 -5.57
C ASP A 745 12.08 -29.90 -4.09
N ALA A 746 11.80 -31.12 -3.61
CA ALA A 746 12.04 -31.55 -2.25
C ALA A 746 12.43 -33.03 -2.21
N SER A 747 13.13 -33.45 -1.14
CA SER A 747 13.49 -34.86 -0.97
C SER A 747 12.25 -35.72 -0.73
N ASP A 748 12.31 -36.98 -1.15
CA ASP A 748 11.26 -37.97 -0.94
C ASP A 748 10.83 -38.09 0.54
N ALA A 749 11.76 -37.89 1.48
CA ALA A 749 11.48 -37.93 2.92
C ALA A 749 10.59 -36.76 3.36
N VAL A 750 10.85 -35.55 2.86
CA VAL A 750 10.05 -34.35 3.16
C VAL A 750 8.67 -34.46 2.54
N ILE A 751 8.58 -34.96 1.30
CA ILE A 751 7.29 -35.20 0.64
C ILE A 751 6.49 -36.26 1.42
N GLU A 752 7.12 -37.34 1.88
CA GLU A 752 6.46 -38.38 2.67
C GLU A 752 5.86 -37.81 3.97
N GLU A 753 6.61 -36.95 4.69
CA GLU A 753 6.12 -36.29 5.89
C GLU A 753 5.00 -35.27 5.57
N GLY A 754 5.08 -34.60 4.41
CA GLY A 754 4.00 -33.75 3.90
C GLY A 754 2.70 -34.52 3.65
N ILE A 755 2.77 -35.74 3.12
CA ILE A 755 1.61 -36.63 2.96
C ILE A 755 1.06 -37.03 4.34
N ARG A 756 1.94 -37.38 5.30
CA ARG A 756 1.52 -37.71 6.68
C ARG A 756 0.80 -36.53 7.32
N ALA A 757 1.32 -35.31 7.17
CA ALA A 757 0.68 -34.09 7.63
C ALA A 757 -0.67 -33.85 6.96
N LEU A 758 -0.78 -34.04 5.63
CA LEU A 758 -2.04 -33.93 4.90
C LEU A 758 -3.10 -34.91 5.43
N VAL A 759 -2.70 -36.17 5.64
CA VAL A 759 -3.57 -37.20 6.19
C VAL A 759 -4.01 -36.84 7.62
N ARG A 760 -3.10 -36.34 8.46
CA ARG A 760 -3.43 -35.85 9.82
C ARG A 760 -4.47 -34.73 9.78
N VAL A 761 -4.26 -33.71 8.95
CA VAL A 761 -5.20 -32.60 8.78
C VAL A 761 -6.56 -33.12 8.31
N ILE A 762 -6.62 -33.97 7.26
CA ILE A 762 -7.89 -34.51 6.77
C ILE A 762 -8.58 -35.41 7.81
N ALA A 763 -7.82 -36.16 8.61
CA ALA A 763 -8.36 -37.02 9.68
C ALA A 763 -9.07 -36.22 10.78
N GLN A 764 -8.49 -35.07 11.14
CA GLN A 764 -9.03 -34.18 12.17
C GLN A 764 -10.24 -33.37 11.66
N THR A 765 -10.27 -33.08 10.36
CA THR A 765 -11.19 -32.08 9.78
C THR A 765 -12.33 -32.67 8.95
N SER A 766 -12.17 -33.87 8.38
CA SER A 766 -13.17 -34.50 7.51
C SER A 766 -14.02 -35.54 8.24
N THR A 767 -15.31 -35.59 7.93
CA THR A 767 -16.24 -36.62 8.42
C THR A 767 -16.01 -37.99 7.79
N THR A 768 -15.54 -38.03 6.53
CA THR A 768 -15.27 -39.29 5.82
C THR A 768 -13.95 -39.92 6.26
N ARG A 769 -13.02 -39.11 6.79
CA ARG A 769 -11.68 -39.51 7.24
C ARG A 769 -10.94 -40.41 6.23
N ARG A 770 -11.24 -40.25 4.94
CA ARG A 770 -10.69 -41.07 3.85
C ARG A 770 -9.99 -40.13 2.87
N VAL A 771 -8.75 -40.45 2.54
CA VAL A 771 -7.98 -39.75 1.50
C VAL A 771 -7.85 -40.70 0.31
N VAL A 772 -8.19 -40.19 -0.87
CA VAL A 772 -8.11 -40.90 -2.14
C VAL A 772 -7.18 -40.10 -3.02
N ILE A 773 -6.11 -40.71 -3.51
CA ILE A 773 -5.15 -40.13 -4.46
C ILE A 773 -5.32 -40.90 -5.77
N GLY A 774 -5.62 -40.21 -6.86
CA GLY A 774 -5.74 -40.81 -8.19
C GLY A 774 -4.61 -40.39 -9.14
N GLU A 775 -4.10 -39.18 -8.98
CA GLU A 775 -3.10 -38.58 -9.87
C GLU A 775 -1.91 -38.03 -9.08
N TRP A 776 -0.70 -38.23 -9.60
CA TRP A 776 0.57 -37.77 -9.05
C TRP A 776 1.43 -37.16 -10.17
N ASN A 777 1.76 -35.87 -10.08
CA ASN A 777 2.55 -35.14 -11.07
C ASN A 777 2.06 -35.28 -12.53
N GLY A 778 0.74 -35.36 -12.73
CA GLY A 778 0.15 -35.53 -14.07
C GLY A 778 -0.06 -36.98 -14.51
N GLU A 779 0.43 -37.96 -13.75
CA GLU A 779 0.34 -39.39 -14.07
C GLU A 779 -0.59 -40.15 -13.11
N PRO A 780 -1.22 -41.27 -13.53
CA PRO A 780 -1.96 -42.14 -12.62
C PRO A 780 -1.07 -42.65 -11.48
N VAL A 781 -1.51 -42.50 -10.23
CA VAL A 781 -0.69 -42.77 -9.04
C VAL A 781 -0.14 -44.21 -8.97
N ILE A 782 -0.86 -45.18 -9.51
CA ILE A 782 -0.44 -46.60 -9.51
C ILE A 782 0.72 -46.85 -10.47
N ALA A 783 0.85 -46.03 -11.52
CA ALA A 783 1.89 -46.13 -12.52
C ALA A 783 3.15 -45.31 -12.19
N SER A 784 3.07 -44.39 -11.22
CA SER A 784 4.17 -43.52 -10.84
C SER A 784 5.05 -44.10 -9.74
N SER A 785 6.25 -43.53 -9.55
CA SER A 785 7.17 -43.88 -8.45
C SER A 785 6.58 -43.63 -7.05
N ALA A 786 5.51 -42.81 -6.97
CA ALA A 786 4.84 -42.49 -5.72
C ALA A 786 4.09 -43.67 -5.10
N ALA A 787 3.74 -44.72 -5.88
CA ALA A 787 2.97 -45.85 -5.38
C ALA A 787 3.68 -46.56 -4.20
N GLU A 788 4.99 -46.74 -4.30
CA GLU A 788 5.79 -47.37 -3.23
C GLU A 788 5.92 -46.45 -2.01
N MET A 789 6.13 -45.15 -2.23
CA MET A 789 6.17 -44.13 -1.18
C MET A 789 4.84 -44.11 -0.39
N LEU A 790 3.71 -44.04 -1.09
CA LEU A 790 2.37 -44.02 -0.47
C LEU A 790 2.07 -45.31 0.30
N SER A 791 2.54 -46.46 -0.18
CA SER A 791 2.42 -47.72 0.56
C SER A 791 3.20 -47.71 1.88
N ARG A 792 4.37 -47.04 1.96
CA ARG A 792 5.11 -46.86 3.24
C ARG A 792 4.38 -45.95 4.23
N VAL A 793 3.61 -44.97 3.73
CA VAL A 793 2.74 -44.12 4.56
C VAL A 793 1.51 -44.88 5.08
N GLY A 794 1.10 -45.94 4.39
CA GLY A 794 -0.03 -46.80 4.77
C GLY A 794 -1.21 -46.77 3.79
N PHE A 795 -1.04 -46.20 2.59
CA PHE A 795 -2.06 -46.26 1.55
C PHE A 795 -2.13 -47.64 0.91
N ARG A 796 -3.34 -48.08 0.60
CA ARG A 796 -3.66 -49.33 -0.07
C ARG A 796 -4.16 -49.08 -1.49
N ARG A 797 -3.86 -50.00 -2.40
CA ARG A 797 -4.26 -49.92 -3.81
C ARG A 797 -5.76 -50.20 -3.95
N ASP A 798 -6.48 -49.30 -4.61
CA ASP A 798 -7.91 -49.37 -4.93
C ASP A 798 -8.11 -48.87 -6.37
N TYR A 799 -7.79 -49.73 -7.36
CA TYR A 799 -7.61 -49.35 -8.76
C TYR A 799 -8.76 -48.48 -9.30
N PRO A 800 -8.48 -47.32 -9.93
CA PRO A 800 -7.16 -46.80 -10.34
C PRO A 800 -6.43 -45.93 -9.28
N ASN A 801 -6.91 -45.89 -8.04
CA ASN A 801 -6.46 -44.97 -7.00
C ASN A 801 -5.62 -45.65 -5.89
N MET A 802 -5.02 -44.83 -5.03
CA MET A 802 -4.51 -45.23 -3.73
C MET A 802 -5.34 -44.57 -2.62
N VAL A 803 -5.66 -45.35 -1.58
CA VAL A 803 -6.61 -44.94 -0.55
C VAL A 803 -6.04 -45.21 0.83
N ILE A 804 -6.25 -44.26 1.76
CA ILE A 804 -6.04 -44.48 3.19
C ILE A 804 -7.29 -44.08 3.96
N ASP A 805 -7.69 -44.95 4.89
CA ASP A 805 -8.74 -44.65 5.86
C ASP A 805 -8.03 -44.18 7.13
N ALA A 806 -8.10 -42.88 7.42
CA ALA A 806 -7.37 -42.24 8.50
C ALA A 806 -7.78 -42.73 9.91
N LEU A 807 -8.88 -43.48 10.00
CA LEU A 807 -9.32 -44.20 11.20
C LEU A 807 -8.38 -45.36 11.61
N ASN A 808 -7.60 -45.89 10.67
CA ASN A 808 -6.73 -47.07 10.87
C ASN A 808 -5.25 -46.72 10.97
N LEU A 809 -4.91 -45.44 11.16
CA LEU A 809 -3.51 -45.04 11.33
C LEU A 809 -2.96 -45.59 12.65
N PRO A 810 -1.77 -46.23 12.64
CA PRO A 810 -1.10 -46.59 13.89
C PRO A 810 -0.83 -45.32 14.70
N LYS A 811 -0.94 -45.40 16.04
CA LYS A 811 -0.77 -44.24 16.95
C LYS A 811 0.52 -43.44 16.69
N THR A 812 1.55 -44.10 16.17
CA THR A 812 2.83 -43.50 15.77
C THR A 812 2.75 -42.46 14.66
N VAL A 813 1.73 -42.48 13.79
CA VAL A 813 1.53 -41.47 12.73
C VAL A 813 0.70 -40.28 13.22
N ILE A 814 0.04 -40.42 14.37
CA ILE A 814 -0.83 -39.39 14.97
C ILE A 814 -0.07 -38.60 16.05
N SER A 815 1.02 -39.15 16.63
CA SER A 815 1.64 -38.66 17.87
C SER A 815 3.05 -38.06 17.75
N SER A 816 3.41 -37.39 16.64
CA SER A 816 4.65 -36.62 16.57
C SER A 816 4.34 -35.12 16.46
N GLN A 817 3.85 -34.56 17.56
CA GLN A 817 4.19 -33.19 17.96
C GLN A 817 5.00 -33.34 19.25
N GLY A 818 6.31 -33.14 19.10
CA GLY A 818 7.25 -32.86 20.16
C GLY A 818 7.96 -31.59 19.77
#